data_AF-A0AAC9RV97-F1
#
_entry.id   AF-A0AAC9RV97-F1
#
_cell.length_a   1.000
_cell.length_b   1.000
_cell.length_c   1.000
_cell.angle_alpha   90.00
_cell.angle_beta   90.00
_cell.angle_gamma   90.00
#
_symmetry.space_group_name_H-M   'P 1'
#
loop_
_entity.id
_entity.type
_entity.pdbx_description
1 polymer ?
#
loop_
_entity_poly.entity_id
_entity_poly.type
_entity_poly.pdbx_seq_one_letter_code
_entity_poly.pdbx_strand_id
1 'polypeptide(L)'
;MNFKAIKQLFFGSPKPFQMTREPIPFDETETPALEHLAELLDIEPSKAFFEISETPYLKPFVDYLKTYHEVGRGDQNADYEALLKQSERTQSRRTLPLKVGIVSDLFLYRALEGACELEYINQPQCMTQYDFVIIASTWEGVDGYWRGNTQMHSTRFQELQQLMADCQSRNIPVVFFNKEDPVNFEVFQMHAQCADVVITTEVALVEKYKALLGHQRVKAMHFPVNPEWHHPIGTHRAATKRDVVFAGSWLNKYEERTNDMMMLFDGALENGLDLTIFDRNLWHNRTKYQYPARYLPYIAAPLTHAHTLTMYRTFPIVLNLNTVKYSKSMCANRIFEQQAMGSFLVSNYNAFVNMTFPQIQIIFELADMAKVKKLDAMLMNRARAIGTQKMMLSMTHVHWLNEMAQFLGRSTPNLSNPWVSVIISDDDALASDMFQAQTYQHKKSVSRIADVDTPFYTYFSSQHQYAPEYLADLMAATVYTQSPFITKMAQGYRYVDTFEERELTLFQRDSVDETDREQQGFALDLTFVDDMPQQSVVHHQQPALSVIVPVHNNGTHLEHKCLRSMISHTLFPQLEIILVDDGSTDDYTKRLIALYCQWYANIRVIELAKASGSASTPRNVGIERAQAPLIAFLDPDNEWVGEGMTQLFNEMRAHPEIDVVVGNMIKADDNQTQVHRYYDAFVAVAQADRTEDTRTLLHNMKLKTASIQALITKKSLLQRHKIRMVPGALGQDSLFFLQLMHYARVVKVVNHNIHVYYAANTNSMTNQITAEFFNKYERLEEEKINFLTKQGYIDTYMKYRFNYYIYHWYIARLKRSTLHSEETIQAFLRIVERYASFKRPHDATLLKEIEQLKRKVKS
;
A
#
# COMPACT_ATOMS: atom_id res chain seq x y z
N MET A 1 8.55 18.24 -45.67
CA MET A 1 9.17 17.36 -44.65
C MET A 1 9.64 16.02 -45.24
N ASN A 2 10.93 15.68 -45.12
CA ASN A 2 11.43 14.34 -45.44
C ASN A 2 10.84 13.32 -44.45
N PHE A 3 9.96 12.48 -44.98
CA PHE A 3 9.22 11.39 -44.34
C PHE A 3 10.09 10.48 -43.44
N LYS A 4 11.41 10.44 -43.65
CA LYS A 4 12.34 9.61 -42.87
C LYS A 4 12.55 10.11 -41.44
N ALA A 5 12.46 11.41 -41.18
CA ALA A 5 12.68 12.01 -39.85
C ALA A 5 11.46 11.89 -38.93
N ILE A 6 10.24 12.11 -39.46
CA ILE A 6 8.97 11.92 -38.72
C ILE A 6 8.74 10.43 -38.42
N LYS A 7 9.09 9.55 -39.35
CA LYS A 7 8.98 8.10 -39.17
C LYS A 7 9.95 7.54 -38.13
N GLN A 8 11.05 8.25 -37.83
CA GLN A 8 11.98 7.89 -36.76
C GLN A 8 11.52 8.44 -35.39
N LEU A 9 10.83 9.58 -35.37
CA LEU A 9 10.21 10.16 -34.17
C LEU A 9 9.04 9.33 -33.64
N PHE A 10 8.25 8.69 -34.53
CA PHE A 10 7.13 7.82 -34.14
C PHE A 10 7.44 6.31 -34.17
N PHE A 11 8.43 5.85 -34.94
CA PHE A 11 8.63 4.40 -35.21
C PHE A 11 10.09 3.95 -35.41
N GLY A 12 11.05 4.44 -34.61
CA GLY A 12 12.26 3.62 -34.36
C GLY A 12 11.84 2.26 -33.79
N SER A 13 12.16 1.15 -34.48
CA SER A 13 11.71 -0.25 -34.24
C SER A 13 11.14 -0.58 -32.83
N PRO A 14 10.02 -1.33 -32.78
CA PRO A 14 10.10 -2.77 -33.07
C PRO A 14 9.34 -3.21 -34.34
N LYS A 15 10.08 -3.24 -35.48
CA LYS A 15 9.87 -3.99 -36.75
C LYS A 15 8.52 -3.89 -37.53
N PRO A 16 8.53 -4.17 -38.85
CA PRO A 16 8.02 -3.22 -39.84
C PRO A 16 6.67 -3.59 -40.49
N PHE A 17 5.86 -2.57 -40.78
CA PHE A 17 4.85 -2.60 -41.83
C PHE A 17 5.43 -1.88 -43.07
N GLN A 18 5.51 -2.58 -44.21
CA GLN A 18 5.98 -2.03 -45.49
C GLN A 18 4.83 -1.36 -46.24
N MET A 19 5.04 -0.12 -46.71
CA MET A 19 4.31 0.44 -47.85
C MET A 19 5.31 1.06 -48.82
N THR A 20 5.09 0.80 -50.11
CA THR A 20 5.92 1.12 -51.28
C THR A 20 5.99 2.63 -51.55
N ARG A 21 7.09 3.05 -52.20
CA ARG A 21 7.54 4.44 -52.35
C ARG A 21 7.14 5.03 -53.71
N GLU A 22 6.67 6.27 -53.72
CA GLU A 22 7.07 7.26 -54.73
C GLU A 22 7.56 8.54 -54.03
N PRO A 23 8.57 9.27 -54.57
CA PRO A 23 9.12 10.47 -53.94
C PRO A 23 8.38 11.74 -54.38
N ILE A 24 8.03 12.61 -53.42
CA ILE A 24 7.47 13.95 -53.64
C ILE A 24 8.49 15.01 -53.16
N PRO A 25 8.59 16.20 -53.80
CA PRO A 25 9.72 17.12 -53.64
C PRO A 25 9.73 17.90 -52.32
N PHE A 26 10.89 18.43 -51.95
CA PHE A 26 11.19 19.17 -50.73
C PHE A 26 11.32 20.68 -51.03
N ASP A 27 10.69 21.54 -50.23
CA ASP A 27 10.83 23.01 -50.26
C ASP A 27 11.37 23.49 -48.91
N GLU A 28 12.42 24.33 -48.94
CA GLU A 28 13.17 24.81 -47.77
C GLU A 28 12.49 25.98 -47.04
N THR A 29 11.40 26.51 -47.57
CA THR A 29 10.71 27.70 -47.04
C THR A 29 9.78 27.43 -45.83
N GLU A 30 9.54 26.16 -45.44
CA GLU A 30 8.54 25.77 -44.43
C GLU A 30 9.06 25.55 -43.00
N THR A 31 10.38 25.63 -42.78
CA THR A 31 11.05 25.27 -41.51
C THR A 31 10.63 26.08 -40.27
N PRO A 32 10.47 27.43 -40.34
CA PRO A 32 10.15 28.24 -39.17
C PRO A 32 8.73 28.02 -38.60
N ALA A 33 7.76 27.67 -39.46
CA ALA A 33 6.38 27.42 -39.04
C ALA A 33 6.23 26.09 -38.31
N LEU A 34 7.04 25.09 -38.68
CA LEU A 34 7.06 23.77 -38.05
C LEU A 34 7.78 23.79 -36.69
N GLU A 35 8.82 24.59 -36.54
CA GLU A 35 9.49 24.84 -35.25
C GLU A 35 8.55 25.58 -34.28
N HIS A 36 7.81 26.58 -34.77
CA HIS A 36 6.79 27.29 -33.99
C HIS A 36 5.69 26.36 -33.49
N LEU A 37 5.17 25.47 -34.34
CA LEU A 37 4.14 24.49 -33.96
C LEU A 37 4.66 23.43 -33.00
N ALA A 38 5.94 23.04 -33.09
CA ALA A 38 6.58 22.14 -32.13
C ALA A 38 6.73 22.78 -30.75
N GLU A 39 7.19 24.04 -30.68
CA GLU A 39 7.21 24.82 -29.43
C GLU A 39 5.79 25.03 -28.87
N LEU A 40 4.81 25.31 -29.73
CA LEU A 40 3.42 25.45 -29.31
C LEU A 40 2.80 24.13 -28.81
N LEU A 41 3.19 22.98 -29.36
CA LEU A 41 2.75 21.66 -28.88
C LEU A 41 3.26 21.37 -27.47
N ASP A 42 4.43 21.91 -27.09
CA ASP A 42 4.99 21.77 -25.76
C ASP A 42 4.39 22.75 -24.74
N ILE A 43 3.88 23.91 -25.20
CA ILE A 43 3.43 25.02 -24.32
C ILE A 43 1.89 25.14 -24.29
N GLU A 44 1.22 25.13 -25.45
CA GLU A 44 -0.24 25.25 -25.61
C GLU A 44 -0.77 24.29 -26.71
N PRO A 45 -0.85 22.99 -26.42
CA PRO A 45 -1.18 21.98 -27.42
C PRO A 45 -2.50 22.24 -28.14
N SER A 46 -3.51 22.77 -27.46
CA SER A 46 -4.83 23.03 -28.04
C SER A 46 -4.82 24.13 -29.11
N LYS A 47 -3.98 25.16 -28.91
CA LYS A 47 -3.77 26.22 -29.89
C LYS A 47 -2.91 25.72 -31.05
N ALA A 48 -1.90 24.90 -30.74
CA ALA A 48 -1.14 24.18 -31.76
C ALA A 48 -2.05 23.31 -32.63
N PHE A 49 -2.95 22.53 -32.02
CA PHE A 49 -3.92 21.69 -32.71
C PHE A 49 -4.88 22.50 -33.58
N PHE A 50 -5.34 23.66 -33.11
CA PHE A 50 -6.18 24.56 -33.88
C PHE A 50 -5.43 25.13 -35.10
N GLU A 51 -4.21 25.62 -34.90
CA GLU A 51 -3.37 26.16 -35.99
C GLU A 51 -2.95 25.07 -36.99
N ILE A 52 -2.63 23.86 -36.51
CA ILE A 52 -2.39 22.67 -37.34
C ILE A 52 -3.64 22.31 -38.16
N SER A 53 -4.85 22.47 -37.59
CA SER A 53 -6.12 22.15 -38.28
C SER A 53 -6.50 23.15 -39.37
N GLU A 54 -6.06 24.41 -39.24
CA GLU A 54 -6.22 25.48 -40.25
C GLU A 54 -5.12 25.41 -41.33
N THR A 55 -4.07 24.62 -41.10
CA THR A 55 -2.94 24.47 -42.03
C THR A 55 -3.23 23.39 -43.09
N PRO A 56 -3.39 23.73 -44.38
CA PRO A 56 -3.97 22.82 -45.39
C PRO A 56 -3.22 21.49 -45.60
N TYR A 57 -1.90 21.45 -45.36
CA TYR A 57 -1.08 20.26 -45.55
C TYR A 57 -0.99 19.35 -44.30
N LEU A 58 -1.44 19.81 -43.13
CA LEU A 58 -1.44 19.04 -41.86
C LEU A 58 -2.83 18.51 -41.48
N LYS A 59 -3.89 18.94 -42.18
CA LYS A 59 -5.25 18.43 -42.03
C LYS A 59 -5.36 16.88 -42.09
N PRO A 60 -4.64 16.17 -42.98
CA PRO A 60 -4.63 14.70 -42.97
C PRO A 60 -4.02 14.07 -41.69
N PHE A 61 -3.11 14.78 -41.00
CA PHE A 61 -2.54 14.35 -39.71
C PHE A 61 -3.51 14.60 -38.55
N VAL A 62 -4.27 15.70 -38.58
CA VAL A 62 -5.36 15.96 -37.62
C VAL A 62 -6.50 14.97 -37.82
N ASP A 63 -6.83 14.64 -39.07
CA ASP A 63 -7.84 13.63 -39.39
C ASP A 63 -7.33 12.21 -39.05
N TYR A 64 -6.03 11.92 -39.19
CA TYR A 64 -5.41 10.70 -38.67
C TYR A 64 -5.48 10.63 -37.14
N LEU A 65 -5.19 11.73 -36.42
CA LEU A 65 -5.31 11.77 -34.97
C LEU A 65 -6.75 11.66 -34.51
N LYS A 66 -7.72 12.26 -35.22
CA LYS A 66 -9.16 12.04 -34.98
C LYS A 66 -9.56 10.59 -35.25
N THR A 67 -9.07 9.98 -36.32
CA THR A 67 -9.34 8.57 -36.64
C THR A 67 -8.66 7.63 -35.62
N TYR A 68 -7.44 7.95 -35.17
CA TYR A 68 -6.72 7.26 -34.10
C TYR A 68 -7.44 7.42 -32.74
N HIS A 69 -8.07 8.57 -32.52
CA HIS A 69 -8.92 8.86 -31.36
C HIS A 69 -10.28 8.15 -31.42
N GLU A 70 -10.85 7.98 -32.62
CA GLU A 70 -12.10 7.27 -32.87
C GLU A 70 -11.94 5.75 -32.82
N VAL A 71 -10.75 5.21 -33.16
CA VAL A 71 -10.49 3.76 -33.21
C VAL A 71 -9.69 3.26 -32.00
N GLY A 72 -9.00 4.15 -31.27
CA GLY A 72 -8.21 3.83 -30.08
C GLY A 72 -7.07 2.83 -30.30
N ARG A 73 -6.28 2.57 -29.25
CA ARG A 73 -5.49 1.33 -29.13
C ARG A 73 -6.45 0.14 -29.10
N GLY A 74 -6.93 -0.33 -30.26
CA GLY A 74 -7.48 -1.66 -30.61
C GLY A 74 -8.34 -2.51 -29.65
N ASP A 75 -8.74 -2.05 -28.46
CA ASP A 75 -9.53 -2.83 -27.51
C ASP A 75 -11.00 -2.79 -27.94
N GLN A 76 -11.55 -3.95 -28.30
CA GLN A 76 -12.93 -4.04 -28.75
C GLN A 76 -13.87 -4.15 -27.55
N ASN A 77 -14.88 -3.28 -27.48
CA ASN A 77 -15.93 -3.34 -26.45
C ASN A 77 -16.61 -4.71 -26.35
N ALA A 78 -16.62 -5.48 -27.45
CA ALA A 78 -17.19 -6.82 -27.51
C ALA A 78 -16.56 -7.81 -26.49
N ASP A 79 -15.26 -7.69 -26.21
CA ASP A 79 -14.58 -8.56 -25.25
C ASP A 79 -15.04 -8.27 -23.81
N TYR A 80 -15.24 -6.98 -23.49
CA TYR A 80 -15.73 -6.56 -22.18
C TYR A 80 -17.22 -6.87 -21.98
N GLU A 81 -18.02 -6.80 -23.05
CA GLU A 81 -19.42 -7.22 -23.07
C GLU A 81 -19.59 -8.72 -22.78
N ALA A 82 -18.72 -9.57 -23.35
CA ALA A 82 -18.75 -11.01 -23.07
C ALA A 82 -18.50 -11.32 -21.58
N LEU A 83 -17.58 -10.59 -20.95
CA LEU A 83 -17.30 -10.71 -19.51
C LEU A 83 -18.43 -10.17 -18.63
N LEU A 84 -19.11 -9.10 -19.07
CA LEU A 84 -20.30 -8.59 -18.39
C LEU A 84 -21.40 -9.65 -18.35
N LYS A 85 -21.66 -10.35 -19.46
CA LYS A 85 -22.66 -11.43 -19.52
C LYS A 85 -22.35 -12.60 -18.58
N GLN A 86 -21.08 -12.94 -18.37
CA GLN A 86 -20.70 -13.95 -17.37
C GLN A 86 -20.95 -13.47 -15.92
N SER A 87 -20.94 -12.16 -15.71
CA SER A 87 -21.19 -11.53 -14.41
C SER A 87 -22.67 -11.42 -14.06
N GLU A 88 -23.61 -11.65 -15.00
CA GLU A 88 -25.07 -11.61 -14.77
C GLU A 88 -25.60 -12.71 -13.83
N ARG A 89 -24.73 -13.62 -13.36
CA ARG A 89 -25.05 -14.70 -12.41
C ARG A 89 -24.69 -14.38 -10.95
N THR A 90 -24.28 -13.14 -10.65
CA THR A 90 -23.97 -12.71 -9.27
C THR A 90 -25.25 -12.29 -8.54
N GLN A 91 -25.42 -12.81 -7.32
CA GLN A 91 -26.43 -12.32 -6.39
C GLN A 91 -25.82 -12.31 -4.99
N SER A 92 -25.81 -11.15 -4.34
CA SER A 92 -25.38 -11.03 -2.95
C SER A 92 -26.27 -11.90 -2.06
N ARG A 93 -25.67 -12.76 -1.22
CA ARG A 93 -26.42 -13.61 -0.29
C ARG A 93 -26.98 -12.84 0.92
N ARG A 94 -26.56 -11.60 1.15
CA ARG A 94 -26.84 -10.87 2.38
C ARG A 94 -27.46 -9.51 2.06
N THR A 95 -28.66 -9.29 2.58
CA THR A 95 -29.32 -7.99 2.61
C THR A 95 -29.68 -7.64 4.05
N LEU A 96 -29.71 -6.36 4.37
CA LEU A 96 -30.18 -5.87 5.66
C LEU A 96 -31.69 -5.63 5.58
N PRO A 97 -32.45 -6.00 6.62
CA PRO A 97 -33.89 -5.72 6.71
C PRO A 97 -34.11 -4.25 7.11
N LEU A 98 -33.61 -3.33 6.29
CA LEU A 98 -33.66 -1.89 6.49
C LEU A 98 -34.20 -1.22 5.24
N LYS A 99 -34.96 -0.15 5.42
CA LYS A 99 -35.39 0.75 4.36
C LYS A 99 -34.66 2.08 4.48
N VAL A 100 -33.79 2.37 3.52
CA VAL A 100 -32.86 3.52 3.56
C VAL A 100 -33.11 4.43 2.37
N GLY A 101 -33.36 5.71 2.64
CA GLY A 101 -33.40 6.74 1.61
C GLY A 101 -32.00 7.28 1.33
N ILE A 102 -31.68 7.64 0.09
CA ILE A 102 -30.35 8.16 -0.26
C ILE A 102 -30.37 9.31 -1.27
N VAL A 103 -29.53 10.32 -1.01
CA VAL A 103 -29.11 11.33 -1.96
C VAL A 103 -27.62 11.16 -2.20
N SER A 104 -27.22 10.75 -3.41
CA SER A 104 -25.82 10.52 -3.77
C SER A 104 -25.55 10.69 -5.27
N ASP A 105 -24.28 10.61 -5.67
CA ASP A 105 -23.94 10.33 -7.06
C ASP A 105 -24.24 8.87 -7.44
N LEU A 106 -24.17 8.59 -8.75
CA LEU A 106 -24.42 7.27 -9.33
C LEU A 106 -23.45 6.19 -8.81
N PHE A 107 -22.20 6.53 -8.52
CA PHE A 107 -21.20 5.55 -8.09
C PHE A 107 -21.49 5.05 -6.69
N LEU A 108 -21.76 5.95 -5.74
CA LEU A 108 -22.11 5.56 -4.38
C LEU A 108 -23.47 4.83 -4.33
N TYR A 109 -24.45 5.27 -5.13
CA TYR A 109 -25.74 4.59 -5.22
C TYR A 109 -25.56 3.12 -5.64
N ARG A 110 -24.83 2.87 -6.74
CA ARG A 110 -24.53 1.50 -7.21
C ARG A 110 -23.69 0.70 -6.22
N ALA A 111 -22.80 1.35 -5.47
CA ALA A 111 -22.01 0.69 -4.44
C ALA A 111 -22.88 0.15 -3.28
N LEU A 112 -24.04 0.76 -3.02
CA LEU A 112 -24.97 0.36 -1.95
C LEU A 112 -26.18 -0.43 -2.45
N GLU A 113 -26.41 -0.48 -3.76
CA GLU A 113 -27.48 -1.26 -4.38
C GLU A 113 -27.42 -2.74 -3.95
N GLY A 114 -28.57 -3.34 -3.67
CA GLY A 114 -28.67 -4.72 -3.19
C GLY A 114 -28.36 -4.93 -1.70
N ALA A 115 -27.83 -3.92 -1.00
CA ALA A 115 -27.45 -4.08 0.41
C ALA A 115 -28.65 -4.06 1.38
N CYS A 116 -29.73 -3.36 1.02
CA CYS A 116 -30.98 -3.19 1.76
C CYS A 116 -32.09 -2.69 0.81
N GLU A 117 -33.29 -2.40 1.30
CA GLU A 117 -34.30 -1.67 0.51
C GLU A 117 -33.86 -0.20 0.37
N LEU A 118 -33.10 0.09 -0.70
CA LEU A 118 -32.51 1.39 -0.97
C LEU A 118 -33.37 2.21 -1.94
N GLU A 119 -33.76 3.43 -1.56
CA GLU A 119 -34.59 4.33 -2.37
C GLU A 119 -33.84 5.64 -2.65
N TYR A 120 -33.59 5.96 -3.92
CA TYR A 120 -32.99 7.24 -4.30
C TYR A 120 -34.02 8.37 -4.21
N ILE A 121 -33.65 9.47 -3.54
CA ILE A 121 -34.53 10.63 -3.34
C ILE A 121 -34.09 11.76 -4.27
N ASN A 122 -35.01 12.27 -5.09
CA ASN A 122 -34.79 13.37 -6.05
C ASN A 122 -35.85 14.48 -5.93
N GLN A 123 -36.29 14.72 -4.71
CA GLN A 123 -37.36 15.67 -4.40
C GLN A 123 -37.18 16.26 -2.99
N PRO A 124 -37.77 17.42 -2.69
CA PRO A 124 -37.59 18.10 -1.41
C PRO A 124 -38.48 17.56 -0.28
N GLN A 125 -39.49 16.74 -0.58
CA GLN A 125 -40.37 16.15 0.44
C GLN A 125 -40.00 14.70 0.76
N CYS A 126 -40.03 14.36 2.04
CA CYS A 126 -39.91 13.00 2.54
C CYS A 126 -41.28 12.31 2.47
N MET A 127 -41.54 11.54 1.41
CA MET A 127 -42.84 10.87 1.21
C MET A 127 -42.94 9.50 1.91
N THR A 128 -41.79 8.90 2.21
CA THR A 128 -41.68 7.51 2.65
C THR A 128 -41.13 7.45 4.07
N GLN A 129 -41.57 6.47 4.87
CA GLN A 129 -40.98 6.20 6.18
C GLN A 129 -39.71 5.36 5.99
N TYR A 130 -38.56 5.93 6.36
CA TYR A 130 -37.25 5.26 6.32
C TYR A 130 -36.74 4.94 7.73
N ASP A 131 -35.86 3.95 7.84
CA ASP A 131 -35.09 3.72 9.07
C ASP A 131 -34.09 4.85 9.33
N PHE A 132 -33.52 5.39 8.25
CA PHE A 132 -32.72 6.61 8.19
C PHE A 132 -32.49 7.04 6.73
N VAL A 133 -32.03 8.26 6.52
CA VAL A 133 -31.68 8.80 5.20
C VAL A 133 -30.19 9.17 5.14
N ILE A 134 -29.51 8.79 4.06
CA ILE A 134 -28.13 9.16 3.78
C ILE A 134 -28.10 10.32 2.79
N ILE A 135 -27.50 11.43 3.19
CA ILE A 135 -27.17 12.56 2.32
C ILE A 135 -25.65 12.52 2.11
N ALA A 136 -25.21 12.11 0.92
CA ALA A 136 -23.79 12.09 0.59
C ALA A 136 -23.33 13.44 0.04
N SER A 137 -22.08 13.82 0.32
CA SER A 137 -21.43 14.94 -0.37
C SER A 137 -21.32 14.65 -1.87
N THR A 138 -22.22 15.23 -2.68
CA THR A 138 -22.27 15.02 -4.13
C THR A 138 -22.42 16.35 -4.87
N TRP A 139 -21.75 16.45 -6.02
CA TRP A 139 -21.87 17.60 -6.92
C TRP A 139 -23.16 17.55 -7.76
N GLU A 140 -23.62 16.33 -8.05
CA GLU A 140 -24.76 16.03 -8.89
C GLU A 140 -25.41 14.72 -8.42
N GLY A 141 -26.74 14.66 -8.46
CA GLY A 141 -27.49 13.45 -8.15
C GLY A 141 -27.42 12.40 -9.27
N VAL A 142 -27.89 11.18 -9.01
CA VAL A 142 -27.97 10.07 -9.99
C VAL A 142 -28.62 10.49 -11.31
N ASP A 143 -29.67 11.30 -11.24
CA ASP A 143 -30.50 11.79 -12.35
C ASP A 143 -30.23 13.27 -12.70
N GLY A 144 -29.23 13.87 -12.08
CA GLY A 144 -28.91 15.29 -12.27
C GLY A 144 -29.73 16.27 -11.43
N TYR A 145 -30.75 15.81 -10.68
CA TYR A 145 -31.67 16.69 -9.95
C TYR A 145 -30.93 17.60 -8.95
N TRP A 146 -30.04 17.03 -8.15
CA TRP A 146 -29.29 17.73 -7.10
C TRP A 146 -28.11 18.58 -7.59
N ARG A 147 -27.95 18.79 -8.91
CA ARG A 147 -26.84 19.59 -9.45
C ARG A 147 -26.88 21.02 -8.90
N GLY A 148 -25.76 21.49 -8.33
CA GLY A 148 -25.64 22.85 -7.79
C GLY A 148 -26.04 23.00 -6.31
N ASN A 149 -26.19 21.90 -5.58
CA ASN A 149 -26.51 21.92 -4.14
C ASN A 149 -25.36 22.43 -3.23
N THR A 150 -24.20 22.78 -3.77
CA THR A 150 -23.04 23.22 -2.98
C THR A 150 -23.04 24.72 -2.67
N GLN A 151 -23.96 25.49 -3.24
CA GLN A 151 -24.08 26.93 -3.02
C GLN A 151 -25.22 27.23 -2.05
N MET A 152 -24.95 27.90 -0.93
CA MET A 152 -25.96 28.12 0.13
C MET A 152 -27.24 28.82 -0.34
N HIS A 153 -27.14 29.72 -1.32
CA HIS A 153 -28.27 30.47 -1.85
C HIS A 153 -28.95 29.79 -3.04
N SER A 154 -28.49 28.60 -3.45
CA SER A 154 -29.13 27.89 -4.54
C SER A 154 -30.43 27.25 -4.08
N THR A 155 -31.42 27.25 -4.97
CA THR A 155 -32.69 26.55 -4.76
C THR A 155 -32.47 25.08 -4.40
N ARG A 156 -31.48 24.43 -5.00
CA ARG A 156 -31.16 23.02 -4.73
C ARG A 156 -30.65 22.76 -3.32
N PHE A 157 -29.85 23.67 -2.75
CA PHE A 157 -29.44 23.52 -1.36
C PHE A 157 -30.62 23.73 -0.42
N GLN A 158 -31.49 24.71 -0.68
CA GLN A 158 -32.70 24.96 0.12
C GLN A 158 -33.67 23.76 0.08
N GLU A 159 -33.88 23.16 -1.09
CA GLU A 159 -34.66 21.93 -1.27
C GLU A 159 -34.06 20.75 -0.50
N LEU A 160 -32.73 20.62 -0.49
CA LEU A 160 -32.05 19.57 0.28
C LEU A 160 -32.21 19.80 1.79
N GLN A 161 -32.13 21.05 2.25
CA GLN A 161 -32.42 21.42 3.64
C GLN A 161 -33.85 21.11 4.03
N GLN A 162 -34.81 21.40 3.13
CA GLN A 162 -36.22 21.05 3.34
C GLN A 162 -36.40 19.54 3.48
N LEU A 163 -35.75 18.73 2.64
CA LEU A 163 -35.80 17.27 2.73
C LEU A 163 -35.29 16.78 4.09
N MET A 164 -34.12 17.28 4.52
CA MET A 164 -33.54 16.89 5.82
C MET A 164 -34.45 17.27 6.98
N ALA A 165 -35.04 18.47 6.96
CA ALA A 165 -35.97 18.93 7.98
C ALA A 165 -37.29 18.12 8.00
N ASP A 166 -37.84 17.76 6.84
CA ASP A 166 -39.05 16.93 6.75
C ASP A 166 -38.79 15.52 7.31
N CYS A 167 -37.65 14.90 6.96
CA CYS A 167 -37.20 13.63 7.55
C CYS A 167 -37.13 13.71 9.08
N GLN A 168 -36.46 14.74 9.62
CA GLN A 168 -36.32 14.95 11.06
C GLN A 168 -37.66 15.15 11.76
N SER A 169 -38.58 15.90 11.15
CA SER A 169 -39.94 16.12 11.70
C SER A 169 -40.75 14.81 11.83
N ARG A 170 -40.39 13.80 11.04
CA ARG A 170 -40.97 12.44 11.04
C ARG A 170 -40.18 11.45 11.89
N ASN A 171 -39.20 11.91 12.68
CA ASN A 171 -38.28 11.10 13.47
C ASN A 171 -37.45 10.11 12.63
N ILE A 172 -37.11 10.49 11.40
CA ILE A 172 -36.20 9.74 10.52
C ILE A 172 -34.80 10.35 10.67
N PRO A 173 -33.81 9.62 11.21
CA PRO A 173 -32.45 10.13 11.34
C PRO A 173 -31.83 10.49 9.99
N VAL A 174 -31.20 11.66 9.91
CA VAL A 174 -30.45 12.12 8.74
C VAL A 174 -28.95 11.94 8.99
N VAL A 175 -28.32 11.16 8.12
CA VAL A 175 -26.88 10.92 8.11
C VAL A 175 -26.26 11.72 6.97
N PHE A 176 -25.33 12.62 7.28
CA PHE A 176 -24.49 13.23 6.26
C PHE A 176 -23.19 12.44 6.08
N PHE A 177 -23.00 11.81 4.92
CA PHE A 177 -21.77 11.11 4.56
C PHE A 177 -20.87 11.99 3.68
N ASN A 178 -19.86 12.61 4.27
CA ASN A 178 -18.88 13.39 3.52
C ASN A 178 -17.76 12.49 2.99
N LYS A 179 -17.92 12.07 1.72
CA LYS A 179 -16.95 11.25 0.99
C LYS A 179 -15.85 12.05 0.29
N GLU A 180 -15.95 13.37 0.31
CA GLU A 180 -15.03 14.30 -0.35
C GLU A 180 -13.99 14.90 0.63
N ASP A 181 -14.03 14.46 1.89
CA ASP A 181 -13.06 14.85 2.90
C ASP A 181 -11.68 14.22 2.65
N PRO A 182 -10.60 14.91 3.04
CA PRO A 182 -10.55 16.25 3.65
C PRO A 182 -10.64 17.41 2.66
N VAL A 183 -10.60 17.16 1.35
CA VAL A 183 -10.36 18.17 0.31
C VAL A 183 -11.50 19.19 0.25
N ASN A 184 -12.75 18.75 0.39
CA ASN A 184 -13.93 19.60 0.24
C ASN A 184 -14.70 19.82 1.56
N PHE A 185 -14.03 19.68 2.71
CA PHE A 185 -14.63 19.93 4.03
C PHE A 185 -15.37 21.28 4.09
N GLU A 186 -14.71 22.37 3.67
CA GLU A 186 -15.28 23.72 3.77
C GLU A 186 -16.50 23.93 2.84
N VAL A 187 -16.60 23.15 1.75
CA VAL A 187 -17.72 23.22 0.80
C VAL A 187 -18.96 22.55 1.37
N PHE A 188 -18.78 21.43 2.07
CA PHE A 188 -19.88 20.55 2.51
C PHE A 188 -20.19 20.63 4.01
N GLN A 189 -19.43 21.41 4.79
CA GLN A 189 -19.68 21.57 6.24
C GLN A 189 -21.09 22.08 6.58
N MET A 190 -21.73 22.84 5.68
CA MET A 190 -23.10 23.34 5.89
C MET A 190 -24.14 22.22 5.78
N HIS A 191 -23.95 21.26 4.87
CA HIS A 191 -24.76 20.04 4.80
C HIS A 191 -24.64 19.24 6.09
N ALA A 192 -23.42 19.12 6.62
CA ALA A 192 -23.14 18.45 7.88
C ALA A 192 -23.89 19.08 9.07
N GLN A 193 -24.01 20.42 9.11
CA GLN A 193 -24.76 21.14 10.15
C GLN A 193 -26.28 20.89 10.12
N CYS A 194 -26.82 20.44 9.00
CA CYS A 194 -28.25 20.15 8.85
C CYS A 194 -28.60 18.69 9.22
N ALA A 195 -27.61 17.83 9.46
CA ALA A 195 -27.80 16.40 9.71
C ALA A 195 -27.71 16.05 11.20
N ASP A 196 -28.32 14.92 11.59
CA ASP A 196 -28.28 14.43 12.97
C ASP A 196 -26.94 13.76 13.31
N VAL A 197 -26.34 13.13 12.29
CA VAL A 197 -25.12 12.33 12.38
C VAL A 197 -24.23 12.64 11.18
N VAL A 198 -22.92 12.72 11.42
CA VAL A 198 -21.92 12.94 10.37
C VAL A 198 -20.97 11.76 10.27
N ILE A 199 -20.80 11.26 9.06
CA ILE A 199 -19.81 10.26 8.71
C ILE A 199 -18.84 10.89 7.73
N THR A 200 -17.55 10.82 8.03
CA THR A 200 -16.47 11.39 7.20
C THR A 200 -15.52 10.28 6.76
N THR A 201 -14.85 10.46 5.62
CA THR A 201 -13.74 9.58 5.22
C THR A 201 -12.43 9.90 5.93
N GLU A 202 -12.35 11.02 6.66
CA GLU A 202 -11.13 11.50 7.31
C GLU A 202 -11.24 11.47 8.85
N VAL A 203 -10.51 10.55 9.48
CA VAL A 203 -10.47 10.38 10.93
C VAL A 203 -9.94 11.63 11.65
N ALA A 204 -9.00 12.37 11.05
CA ALA A 204 -8.49 13.61 11.64
C ALA A 204 -9.55 14.72 11.72
N LEU A 205 -10.62 14.66 10.90
CA LEU A 205 -11.70 15.64 10.91
C LEU A 205 -12.82 15.31 11.90
N VAL A 206 -12.83 14.12 12.51
CA VAL A 206 -13.87 13.72 13.47
C VAL A 206 -13.98 14.73 14.62
N GLU A 207 -12.86 15.11 15.24
CA GLU A 207 -12.86 16.08 16.34
C GLU A 207 -13.18 17.51 15.85
N LYS A 208 -12.79 17.87 14.62
CA LYS A 208 -13.17 19.16 14.01
C LYS A 208 -14.68 19.24 13.80
N TYR A 209 -15.30 18.17 13.29
CA TYR A 209 -16.75 18.08 13.16
C TYR A 209 -17.47 18.12 14.49
N LYS A 210 -17.01 17.37 15.51
CA LYS A 210 -17.62 17.41 16.85
C LYS A 210 -17.59 18.83 17.44
N ALA A 211 -16.48 19.54 17.27
CA ALA A 211 -16.36 20.94 17.69
C ALA A 211 -17.29 21.87 16.89
N LEU A 212 -17.42 21.67 15.57
CA LEU A 212 -18.30 22.45 14.70
C LEU A 212 -19.79 22.24 15.02
N LEU A 213 -20.20 21.01 15.31
CA LEU A 213 -21.60 20.59 15.44
C LEU A 213 -22.10 20.61 16.89
N GLY A 214 -21.20 20.62 17.87
CA GLY A 214 -21.54 20.61 19.30
C GLY A 214 -22.05 19.26 19.82
N HIS A 215 -21.84 18.15 19.10
CA HIS A 215 -22.29 16.82 19.52
C HIS A 215 -21.29 15.70 19.16
N GLN A 216 -21.42 14.55 19.83
CA GLN A 216 -20.49 13.41 19.69
C GLN A 216 -20.83 12.44 18.54
N ARG A 217 -21.95 12.63 17.84
CA ARG A 217 -22.42 11.74 16.76
C ARG A 217 -21.68 11.94 15.44
N VAL A 218 -20.35 11.75 15.49
CA VAL A 218 -19.45 11.86 14.33
C VAL A 218 -18.54 10.65 14.29
N LYS A 219 -18.40 10.02 13.13
CA LYS A 219 -17.56 8.82 12.94
C LYS A 219 -16.82 8.86 11.61
N ALA A 220 -15.65 8.23 11.55
CA ALA A 220 -14.94 8.00 10.30
C ALA A 220 -15.24 6.61 9.73
N MET A 221 -15.51 6.51 8.43
CA MET A 221 -15.76 5.24 7.73
C MET A 221 -15.11 5.25 6.34
N HIS A 222 -14.78 4.07 5.82
CA HIS A 222 -14.20 3.89 4.49
C HIS A 222 -15.28 3.87 3.38
N PHE A 223 -14.92 3.55 2.14
CA PHE A 223 -15.86 3.40 1.04
C PHE A 223 -16.48 1.99 0.99
N PRO A 224 -17.78 1.84 0.63
CA PRO A 224 -18.42 0.54 0.49
C PRO A 224 -18.02 -0.17 -0.81
N VAL A 225 -17.97 -1.50 -0.77
CA VAL A 225 -17.77 -2.36 -1.95
C VAL A 225 -19.02 -3.19 -2.20
N ASN A 226 -19.54 -3.14 -3.43
CA ASN A 226 -20.64 -4.03 -3.85
C ASN A 226 -20.12 -5.34 -4.44
N PRO A 227 -20.33 -6.51 -3.82
CA PRO A 227 -19.88 -7.81 -4.37
C PRO A 227 -20.58 -8.21 -5.68
N GLU A 228 -21.73 -7.62 -6.03
CA GLU A 228 -22.41 -7.89 -7.29
C GLU A 228 -21.71 -7.25 -8.49
N TRP A 229 -21.04 -6.12 -8.26
CA TRP A 229 -20.32 -5.36 -9.29
C TRP A 229 -18.79 -5.51 -9.19
N HIS A 230 -18.26 -5.57 -7.97
CA HIS A 230 -16.84 -5.59 -7.66
C HIS A 230 -16.42 -6.98 -7.20
N HIS A 231 -16.23 -7.88 -8.15
CA HIS A 231 -15.86 -9.28 -7.90
C HIS A 231 -14.85 -9.77 -8.93
N PRO A 232 -14.15 -10.88 -8.67
CA PRO A 232 -13.12 -11.38 -9.57
C PRO A 232 -13.65 -12.34 -10.65
N ILE A 233 -14.95 -12.71 -10.66
CA ILE A 233 -15.52 -13.62 -11.70
C ILE A 233 -15.22 -13.12 -13.12
N GLY A 234 -14.82 -14.06 -13.98
CA GLY A 234 -14.45 -13.80 -15.38
C GLY A 234 -13.01 -13.28 -15.53
N THR A 235 -12.22 -13.27 -14.46
CA THR A 235 -10.82 -12.83 -14.53
C THR A 235 -10.02 -13.70 -15.48
N HIS A 236 -9.56 -13.10 -16.58
CA HIS A 236 -8.75 -13.76 -17.59
C HIS A 236 -7.58 -12.85 -17.98
N ARG A 237 -6.53 -12.85 -17.16
CA ARG A 237 -5.41 -11.90 -17.27
C ARG A 237 -4.47 -12.18 -18.45
N ALA A 238 -4.55 -13.37 -19.02
CA ALA A 238 -3.85 -13.74 -20.25
C ALA A 238 -4.61 -13.32 -21.53
N ALA A 239 -5.83 -12.79 -21.40
CA ALA A 239 -6.66 -12.36 -22.54
C ALA A 239 -6.01 -11.20 -23.30
N THR A 240 -5.49 -10.24 -22.56
CA THR A 240 -4.84 -9.07 -23.14
C THR A 240 -3.38 -9.37 -23.42
N LYS A 241 -2.86 -8.85 -24.53
CA LYS A 241 -1.42 -8.84 -24.83
C LYS A 241 -0.67 -7.72 -24.10
N ARG A 242 -1.34 -6.98 -23.22
CA ARG A 242 -0.85 -5.77 -22.55
C ARG A 242 -0.57 -5.99 -21.08
N ASP A 243 0.32 -5.19 -20.52
CA ASP A 243 0.81 -5.43 -19.15
C ASP A 243 0.07 -4.58 -18.10
N VAL A 244 -0.15 -3.30 -18.38
CA VAL A 244 -0.49 -2.29 -17.37
C VAL A 244 -1.64 -1.40 -17.84
N VAL A 245 -2.58 -1.10 -16.94
CA VAL A 245 -3.69 -0.19 -17.22
C VAL A 245 -3.89 0.90 -16.16
N PHE A 246 -4.28 2.08 -16.62
CA PHE A 246 -4.79 3.17 -15.79
C PHE A 246 -6.14 3.66 -16.34
N ALA A 247 -7.13 3.88 -15.47
CA ALA A 247 -8.38 4.54 -15.86
C ALA A 247 -8.61 5.82 -15.06
N GLY A 248 -8.44 6.96 -15.71
CA GLY A 248 -8.46 8.26 -15.07
C GLY A 248 -8.06 9.37 -16.02
N SER A 249 -8.26 10.60 -15.56
CA SER A 249 -7.87 11.78 -16.32
C SER A 249 -6.65 12.45 -15.71
N TRP A 250 -5.94 13.17 -16.56
CA TRP A 250 -4.95 14.14 -16.15
C TRP A 250 -5.64 15.31 -15.43
N LEU A 251 -5.01 15.91 -14.43
CA LEU A 251 -5.61 17.00 -13.64
C LEU A 251 -4.58 18.10 -13.40
N ASN A 252 -4.54 19.11 -14.29
CA ASN A 252 -3.55 20.20 -14.25
C ASN A 252 -3.54 20.98 -12.91
N LYS A 253 -4.64 20.95 -12.16
CA LYS A 253 -4.75 21.63 -10.85
C LYS A 253 -3.87 21.01 -9.77
N TYR A 254 -3.53 19.73 -9.87
CA TYR A 254 -2.88 18.98 -8.78
C TYR A 254 -1.47 18.54 -9.19
N GLU A 255 -0.50 19.43 -9.06
CA GLU A 255 0.89 19.23 -9.49
C GLU A 255 1.53 17.97 -8.87
N GLU A 256 1.39 17.78 -7.55
CA GLU A 256 1.93 16.60 -6.88
C GLU A 256 1.32 15.30 -7.43
N ARG A 257 0.02 15.31 -7.71
CA ARG A 257 -0.70 14.16 -8.29
C ARG A 257 -0.20 13.87 -9.71
N THR A 258 0.04 14.90 -10.53
CA THR A 258 0.56 14.72 -11.88
C THR A 258 2.00 14.21 -11.86
N ASN A 259 2.82 14.66 -10.91
CA ASN A 259 4.18 14.14 -10.73
C ASN A 259 4.18 12.66 -10.31
N ASP A 260 3.32 12.28 -9.36
CA ASP A 260 3.14 10.88 -8.96
C ASP A 260 2.62 10.02 -10.14
N MET A 261 1.74 10.57 -10.98
CA MET A 261 1.25 9.88 -12.17
C MET A 261 2.36 9.67 -13.21
N MET A 262 3.20 10.68 -13.43
CA MET A 262 4.38 10.56 -14.29
C MET A 262 5.33 9.49 -13.79
N MET A 263 5.60 9.45 -12.48
CA MET A 263 6.46 8.42 -11.89
C MET A 263 5.94 7.00 -12.17
N LEU A 264 4.63 6.77 -12.09
CA LEU A 264 4.04 5.47 -12.39
C LEU A 264 4.07 5.14 -13.89
N PHE A 265 3.76 6.11 -14.76
CA PHE A 265 3.71 5.89 -16.20
C PHE A 265 5.11 5.73 -16.80
N ASP A 266 6.02 6.64 -16.49
CA ASP A 266 7.40 6.59 -16.95
C ASP A 266 8.08 5.33 -16.39
N GLY A 267 7.81 4.98 -15.12
CA GLY A 267 8.29 3.73 -14.53
C GLY A 267 7.82 2.50 -15.31
N ALA A 268 6.56 2.46 -15.76
CA ALA A 268 6.06 1.38 -16.61
C ALA A 268 6.75 1.36 -17.98
N LEU A 269 6.80 2.50 -18.66
CA LEU A 269 7.35 2.61 -20.02
C LEU A 269 8.85 2.33 -20.09
N GLU A 270 9.64 2.89 -19.17
CA GLU A 270 11.10 2.71 -19.13
C GLU A 270 11.50 1.27 -18.80
N ASN A 271 10.64 0.53 -18.08
CA ASN A 271 10.84 -0.88 -17.79
C ASN A 271 10.23 -1.80 -18.86
N GLY A 272 9.75 -1.23 -19.98
CA GLY A 272 9.20 -1.96 -21.11
C GLY A 272 7.93 -2.73 -20.78
N LEU A 273 7.04 -2.14 -19.97
CA LEU A 273 5.67 -2.62 -19.78
C LEU A 273 4.74 -1.88 -20.76
N ASP A 274 3.78 -2.61 -21.32
CA ASP A 274 2.81 -2.03 -22.25
C ASP A 274 1.67 -1.31 -21.51
N LEU A 275 1.75 0.02 -21.44
CA LEU A 275 0.80 0.89 -20.75
C LEU A 275 -0.44 1.20 -21.59
N THR A 276 -1.63 1.04 -21.00
CA THR A 276 -2.90 1.52 -21.57
C THR A 276 -3.59 2.52 -20.64
N ILE A 277 -4.07 3.63 -21.19
CA ILE A 277 -4.76 4.69 -20.45
C ILE A 277 -6.19 4.84 -20.97
N PHE A 278 -7.17 4.67 -20.10
CA PHE A 278 -8.58 4.97 -20.37
C PHE A 278 -8.94 6.33 -19.76
N ASP A 279 -9.05 7.37 -20.58
CA ASP A 279 -9.41 8.72 -20.11
C ASP A 279 -10.93 8.94 -20.11
N ARG A 280 -11.52 8.93 -18.91
CA ARG A 280 -12.97 9.15 -18.72
C ARG A 280 -13.47 10.53 -19.17
N ASN A 281 -12.61 11.54 -19.25
CA ASN A 281 -13.01 12.92 -19.57
C ASN A 281 -12.61 13.35 -20.99
N LEU A 282 -12.12 12.41 -21.81
CA LEU A 282 -11.62 12.69 -23.16
C LEU A 282 -12.64 13.47 -24.00
N TRP A 283 -13.91 13.08 -23.92
CA TRP A 283 -15.02 13.70 -24.68
C TRP A 283 -15.43 15.09 -24.20
N HIS A 284 -15.03 15.52 -22.99
CA HIS A 284 -15.41 16.85 -22.50
C HIS A 284 -14.61 17.98 -23.16
N ASN A 285 -13.56 17.65 -23.94
CA ASN A 285 -12.71 18.59 -24.67
C ASN A 285 -12.26 19.79 -23.81
N ARG A 286 -11.83 19.51 -22.57
CA ARG A 286 -11.36 20.54 -21.63
C ARG A 286 -9.86 20.41 -21.43
N THR A 287 -9.12 21.48 -21.73
CA THR A 287 -7.65 21.55 -21.62
C THR A 287 -7.13 21.17 -20.23
N LYS A 288 -7.89 21.43 -19.16
CA LYS A 288 -7.56 21.04 -17.79
C LYS A 288 -7.42 19.53 -17.55
N TYR A 289 -7.93 18.69 -18.46
CA TYR A 289 -7.87 17.23 -18.40
C TYR A 289 -6.90 16.61 -19.41
N GLN A 290 -6.20 17.43 -20.19
CA GLN A 290 -5.37 16.97 -21.29
C GLN A 290 -4.06 16.35 -20.78
N TYR A 291 -3.76 15.14 -21.26
CA TYR A 291 -2.48 14.48 -20.99
C TYR A 291 -1.31 15.14 -21.74
N PRO A 292 -0.09 15.11 -21.17
CA PRO A 292 1.13 15.44 -21.89
C PRO A 292 1.28 14.65 -23.20
N ALA A 293 1.85 15.29 -24.24
CA ALA A 293 1.96 14.72 -25.59
C ALA A 293 2.60 13.33 -25.63
N ARG A 294 3.61 13.10 -24.77
CA ARG A 294 4.31 11.80 -24.64
C ARG A 294 3.41 10.62 -24.26
N TYR A 295 2.24 10.86 -23.67
CA TYR A 295 1.31 9.81 -23.26
C TYR A 295 0.18 9.54 -24.26
N LEU A 296 -0.02 10.41 -25.25
CA LEU A 296 -1.10 10.27 -26.25
C LEU A 296 -1.09 8.90 -26.97
N PRO A 297 0.05 8.29 -27.33
CA PRO A 297 0.08 6.98 -27.98
C PRO A 297 -0.44 5.81 -27.13
N TYR A 298 -0.63 6.03 -25.82
CA TYR A 298 -1.08 5.01 -24.87
C TYR A 298 -2.55 5.17 -24.47
N ILE A 299 -3.23 6.22 -24.96
CA ILE A 299 -4.63 6.48 -24.65
C ILE A 299 -5.54 5.62 -25.54
N ALA A 300 -6.44 4.87 -24.89
CA ALA A 300 -7.48 4.08 -25.52
C ALA A 300 -8.83 4.83 -25.50
N ALA A 301 -9.78 4.32 -26.29
CA ALA A 301 -11.13 4.87 -26.32
C ALA A 301 -11.79 4.79 -24.93
N PRO A 302 -12.48 5.85 -24.48
CA PRO A 302 -13.13 5.85 -23.17
C PRO A 302 -14.20 4.77 -23.05
N LEU A 303 -14.28 4.20 -21.85
CA LEU A 303 -15.21 3.13 -21.52
C LEU A 303 -16.37 3.64 -20.66
N THR A 304 -17.52 2.98 -20.76
CA THR A 304 -18.58 3.14 -19.77
C THR A 304 -18.09 2.66 -18.41
N HIS A 305 -18.81 3.02 -17.34
CA HIS A 305 -18.46 2.54 -16.00
C HIS A 305 -18.48 1.01 -15.91
N ALA A 306 -19.49 0.35 -16.51
CA ALA A 306 -19.62 -1.10 -16.50
C ALA A 306 -18.44 -1.77 -17.24
N HIS A 307 -18.10 -1.29 -18.44
CA HIS A 307 -16.93 -1.79 -19.19
C HIS A 307 -15.62 -1.53 -18.46
N THR A 308 -15.50 -0.42 -17.73
CA THR A 308 -14.31 -0.13 -16.92
C THR A 308 -14.11 -1.20 -15.84
N LEU A 309 -15.18 -1.65 -15.18
CA LEU A 309 -15.10 -2.68 -14.14
C LEU A 309 -14.62 -4.04 -14.69
N THR A 310 -15.12 -4.46 -15.85
CA THR A 310 -14.69 -5.73 -16.46
C THR A 310 -13.32 -5.64 -17.10
N MET A 311 -12.96 -4.49 -17.69
CA MET A 311 -11.64 -4.25 -18.27
C MET A 311 -10.52 -4.52 -17.26
N TYR A 312 -10.66 -4.10 -15.99
CA TYR A 312 -9.61 -4.35 -15.00
C TYR A 312 -9.29 -5.81 -14.74
N ARG A 313 -10.26 -6.71 -14.96
CA ARG A 313 -10.11 -8.16 -14.76
C ARG A 313 -9.30 -8.82 -15.87
N THR A 314 -9.05 -8.11 -16.97
CA THR A 314 -8.24 -8.60 -18.09
C THR A 314 -6.79 -8.19 -18.01
N PHE A 315 -6.42 -7.18 -17.22
CA PHE A 315 -5.03 -6.71 -17.11
C PHE A 315 -4.27 -7.37 -15.95
N PRO A 316 -2.97 -7.69 -16.14
CA PRO A 316 -2.11 -8.13 -15.05
C PRO A 316 -1.93 -7.07 -13.97
N ILE A 317 -1.64 -5.82 -14.34
CA ILE A 317 -1.30 -4.74 -13.41
C ILE A 317 -2.25 -3.56 -13.58
N VAL A 318 -2.75 -3.05 -12.45
CA VAL A 318 -3.60 -1.85 -12.41
C VAL A 318 -2.88 -0.74 -11.66
N LEU A 319 -2.74 0.42 -12.31
CA LEU A 319 -2.21 1.62 -11.68
C LEU A 319 -3.32 2.37 -10.93
N ASN A 320 -3.02 2.81 -9.72
CA ASN A 320 -3.88 3.66 -8.90
C ASN A 320 -3.15 4.92 -8.44
N LEU A 321 -3.87 6.04 -8.37
CA LEU A 321 -3.36 7.31 -7.85
C LEU A 321 -4.21 7.79 -6.67
N ASN A 322 -3.56 8.07 -5.55
CA ASN A 322 -4.14 8.73 -4.40
C ASN A 322 -3.79 10.22 -4.42
N THR A 323 -4.80 11.08 -4.37
CA THR A 323 -4.60 12.53 -4.20
C THR A 323 -4.32 12.91 -2.75
N VAL A 324 -4.93 12.19 -1.80
CA VAL A 324 -4.66 12.33 -0.38
C VAL A 324 -3.64 11.25 -0.01
N LYS A 325 -2.41 11.63 0.35
CA LYS A 325 -1.30 10.68 0.60
C LYS A 325 -1.11 10.37 2.08
N TYR A 326 -1.34 11.34 2.94
CA TYR A 326 -0.90 11.24 4.34
C TYR A 326 -2.03 10.92 5.33
N SER A 327 -3.24 10.66 4.81
CA SER A 327 -4.38 10.29 5.65
C SER A 327 -4.30 8.86 6.17
N LYS A 328 -4.75 8.68 7.42
CA LYS A 328 -4.85 7.38 8.10
C LYS A 328 -6.17 6.66 7.86
N SER A 329 -7.09 7.25 7.11
CA SER A 329 -8.39 6.63 6.79
C SER A 329 -8.86 6.89 5.36
N MET A 330 -8.43 8.00 4.75
CA MET A 330 -8.81 8.38 3.40
C MET A 330 -7.81 7.86 2.36
N CYS A 331 -8.31 7.13 1.38
CA CYS A 331 -7.61 6.79 0.14
C CYS A 331 -8.59 6.83 -1.04
N ALA A 332 -8.11 6.64 -2.27
CA ALA A 332 -8.98 6.56 -3.43
C ALA A 332 -9.97 5.39 -3.30
N ASN A 333 -11.26 5.61 -3.60
CA ASN A 333 -12.28 4.55 -3.61
C ASN A 333 -11.88 3.35 -4.49
N ARG A 334 -11.17 3.65 -5.59
CA ARG A 334 -10.62 2.66 -6.53
C ARG A 334 -9.74 1.60 -5.83
N ILE A 335 -9.09 1.91 -4.70
CA ILE A 335 -8.36 0.90 -3.92
C ILE A 335 -9.30 -0.25 -3.51
N PHE A 336 -10.45 0.06 -2.91
CA PHE A 336 -11.40 -0.94 -2.44
C PHE A 336 -12.02 -1.74 -3.59
N GLU A 337 -12.46 -1.03 -4.64
CA GLU A 337 -13.04 -1.64 -5.84
C GLU A 337 -12.09 -2.66 -6.49
N GLN A 338 -10.81 -2.29 -6.68
CA GLN A 338 -9.83 -3.15 -7.35
C GLN A 338 -9.34 -4.30 -6.47
N GLN A 339 -9.24 -4.10 -5.15
CA GLN A 339 -8.94 -5.20 -4.23
C GLN A 339 -10.05 -6.26 -4.28
N ALA A 340 -11.31 -5.84 -4.35
CA ALA A 340 -12.46 -6.75 -4.46
C ALA A 340 -12.51 -7.49 -5.80
N MET A 341 -12.06 -6.86 -6.89
CA MET A 341 -11.97 -7.48 -8.21
C MET A 341 -10.73 -8.37 -8.40
N GLY A 342 -9.86 -8.50 -7.39
CA GLY A 342 -8.67 -9.34 -7.47
C GLY A 342 -7.60 -8.80 -8.43
N SER A 343 -7.46 -7.47 -8.52
CA SER A 343 -6.42 -6.82 -9.34
C SER A 343 -5.10 -6.70 -8.57
N PHE A 344 -3.96 -6.77 -9.26
CA PHE A 344 -2.67 -6.43 -8.65
C PHE A 344 -2.41 -4.95 -8.79
N LEU A 345 -2.50 -4.22 -7.68
CA LEU A 345 -2.40 -2.76 -7.68
C LEU A 345 -0.98 -2.29 -7.47
N VAL A 346 -0.60 -1.30 -8.28
CA VAL A 346 0.57 -0.47 -8.08
C VAL A 346 0.10 0.97 -7.85
N SER A 347 0.59 1.62 -6.79
CA SER A 347 0.10 2.92 -6.34
C SER A 347 1.23 3.86 -5.94
N ASN A 348 0.96 5.17 -5.94
CA ASN A 348 1.75 6.12 -5.17
C ASN A 348 1.50 5.92 -3.65
N TYR A 349 2.36 6.50 -2.82
CA TYR A 349 2.28 6.37 -1.37
C TYR A 349 0.95 6.92 -0.81
N ASN A 350 0.27 6.10 0.00
CA ASN A 350 -0.78 6.53 0.90
C ASN A 350 -0.65 5.81 2.25
N ALA A 351 -0.74 6.54 3.37
CA ALA A 351 -0.53 6.00 4.71
C ALA A 351 -1.55 4.91 5.09
N PHE A 352 -2.85 5.16 4.85
CA PHE A 352 -3.90 4.16 5.05
C PHE A 352 -3.71 2.90 4.21
N VAL A 353 -3.32 3.06 2.93
CA VAL A 353 -3.04 1.94 2.01
C VAL A 353 -1.87 1.11 2.51
N ASN A 354 -0.77 1.73 2.95
CA ASN A 354 0.38 1.00 3.47
C ASN A 354 0.03 0.14 4.69
N MET A 355 -0.77 0.68 5.60
CA MET A 355 -1.17 0.01 6.84
C MET A 355 -2.23 -1.07 6.62
N THR A 356 -3.21 -0.78 5.76
CA THR A 356 -4.42 -1.61 5.60
C THR A 356 -4.25 -2.64 4.49
N PHE A 357 -3.49 -2.30 3.46
CA PHE A 357 -3.26 -3.11 2.26
C PHE A 357 -1.77 -3.20 1.93
N PRO A 358 -0.92 -3.74 2.84
CA PRO A 358 0.53 -3.84 2.62
C PRO A 358 0.88 -4.65 1.37
N GLN A 359 -0.02 -5.51 0.87
CA GLN A 359 0.10 -6.23 -0.38
C GLN A 359 0.04 -5.35 -1.64
N ILE A 360 -0.45 -4.11 -1.56
CA ILE A 360 -0.43 -3.16 -2.66
C ILE A 360 1.00 -2.63 -2.84
N GLN A 361 1.52 -2.71 -4.06
CA GLN A 361 2.86 -2.22 -4.34
C GLN A 361 2.86 -0.70 -4.36
N ILE A 362 3.74 -0.10 -3.56
CA ILE A 362 3.98 1.34 -3.55
C ILE A 362 5.27 1.61 -4.32
N ILE A 363 5.26 2.62 -5.19
CA ILE A 363 6.41 3.05 -5.99
C ILE A 363 6.95 4.37 -5.44
N PHE A 364 8.26 4.44 -5.23
CA PHE A 364 8.98 5.64 -4.82
C PHE A 364 9.99 6.11 -5.86
N GLU A 365 10.44 5.20 -6.73
CA GLU A 365 11.34 5.49 -7.85
C GLU A 365 10.91 4.75 -9.12
N LEU A 366 11.28 5.27 -10.29
CA LEU A 366 10.98 4.65 -11.59
C LEU A 366 11.47 3.18 -11.65
N ALA A 367 12.65 2.93 -11.09
CA ALA A 367 13.27 1.61 -11.05
C ALA A 367 12.52 0.59 -10.18
N ASP A 368 11.61 1.02 -9.30
CA ASP A 368 10.79 0.07 -8.52
C ASP A 368 9.84 -0.73 -9.42
N MET A 369 9.46 -0.20 -10.59
CA MET A 369 8.63 -0.94 -11.54
C MET A 369 9.35 -2.14 -12.15
N ALA A 370 10.70 -2.14 -12.19
CA ALA A 370 11.49 -3.29 -12.59
C ALA A 370 11.24 -4.50 -11.68
N LYS A 371 11.01 -4.26 -10.38
CA LYS A 371 10.72 -5.28 -9.38
C LYS A 371 9.34 -5.88 -9.59
N VAL A 372 8.35 -5.04 -9.91
CA VAL A 372 6.98 -5.46 -10.26
C VAL A 372 7.01 -6.39 -11.47
N LYS A 373 7.74 -6.01 -12.53
CA LYS A 373 7.85 -6.82 -13.75
C LYS A 373 8.50 -8.18 -13.51
N LYS A 374 9.43 -8.29 -12.55
CA LYS A 374 10.15 -9.53 -12.22
C LYS A 374 9.45 -10.37 -11.16
N LEU A 375 8.36 -9.87 -10.56
CA LEU A 375 7.67 -10.56 -9.48
C LEU A 375 7.06 -11.87 -10.00
N ASP A 376 7.29 -12.95 -9.24
CA ASP A 376 6.72 -14.26 -9.55
C ASP A 376 5.18 -14.21 -9.58
N ALA A 377 4.58 -14.87 -10.58
CA ALA A 377 3.14 -14.86 -10.78
C ALA A 377 2.36 -15.42 -9.58
N MET A 378 2.92 -16.41 -8.86
CA MET A 378 2.34 -16.95 -7.63
C MET A 378 2.26 -15.87 -6.55
N LEU A 379 3.35 -15.14 -6.29
CA LEU A 379 3.37 -14.06 -5.31
C LEU A 379 2.40 -12.93 -5.68
N MET A 380 2.28 -12.65 -6.98
CA MET A 380 1.31 -11.68 -7.50
C MET A 380 -0.14 -12.16 -7.28
N ASN A 381 -0.43 -13.44 -7.48
CA ASN A 381 -1.75 -14.03 -7.23
C ASN A 381 -2.11 -14.07 -5.74
N ARG A 382 -1.17 -14.45 -4.86
CA ARG A 382 -1.35 -14.37 -3.39
C ARG A 382 -1.79 -12.98 -2.96
N ALA A 383 -1.10 -11.94 -3.43
CA ALA A 383 -1.43 -10.54 -3.13
C ALA A 383 -2.86 -10.16 -3.54
N ARG A 384 -3.32 -10.61 -4.71
CA ARG A 384 -4.66 -10.34 -5.23
C ARG A 384 -5.74 -11.03 -4.41
N ALA A 385 -5.51 -12.30 -4.10
CA ALA A 385 -6.44 -13.13 -3.36
C ALA A 385 -6.60 -12.61 -1.92
N ILE A 386 -5.50 -12.23 -1.24
CA ILE A 386 -5.54 -11.57 0.08
C ILE A 386 -6.38 -10.28 0.04
N GLY A 387 -6.21 -9.46 -1.00
CA GLY A 387 -7.03 -8.26 -1.20
C GLY A 387 -8.52 -8.58 -1.32
N THR A 388 -8.86 -9.58 -2.12
CA THR A 388 -10.23 -10.03 -2.34
C THR A 388 -10.85 -10.55 -1.05
N GLN A 389 -10.14 -11.43 -0.33
CA GLN A 389 -10.56 -11.98 0.95
C GLN A 389 -10.92 -10.89 1.95
N LYS A 390 -10.03 -9.91 2.11
CA LYS A 390 -10.26 -8.79 3.04
C LYS A 390 -11.53 -8.02 2.70
N MET A 391 -11.77 -7.73 1.41
CA MET A 391 -12.97 -7.03 0.97
C MET A 391 -14.23 -7.85 1.24
N MET A 392 -14.26 -9.11 0.80
CA MET A 392 -15.46 -9.95 0.86
C MET A 392 -15.86 -10.32 2.28
N LEU A 393 -14.89 -10.60 3.15
CA LEU A 393 -15.13 -11.08 4.50
C LEU A 393 -15.39 -9.97 5.54
N SER A 394 -15.15 -8.69 5.19
CA SER A 394 -15.25 -7.62 6.19
C SER A 394 -15.58 -6.21 5.70
N MET A 395 -15.53 -5.91 4.40
CA MET A 395 -15.63 -4.52 3.90
C MET A 395 -16.68 -4.32 2.78
N THR A 396 -17.64 -5.24 2.64
CA THR A 396 -18.75 -5.11 1.67
C THR A 396 -19.74 -4.01 2.06
N HIS A 397 -20.64 -3.64 1.15
CA HIS A 397 -21.69 -2.66 1.39
C HIS A 397 -22.62 -3.03 2.57
N VAL A 398 -22.77 -4.33 2.87
CA VAL A 398 -23.64 -4.81 3.95
C VAL A 398 -22.95 -4.52 5.27
N HIS A 399 -21.66 -4.84 5.38
CA HIS A 399 -20.86 -4.51 6.56
C HIS A 399 -20.85 -3.01 6.82
N TRP A 400 -20.68 -2.22 5.75
CA TRP A 400 -20.65 -0.78 5.82
C TRP A 400 -21.99 -0.19 6.30
N LEU A 401 -23.13 -0.58 5.71
CA LEU A 401 -24.44 -0.10 6.17
C LEU A 401 -24.79 -0.59 7.57
N ASN A 402 -24.39 -1.82 7.91
CA ASN A 402 -24.60 -2.38 9.23
C ASN A 402 -23.85 -1.60 10.30
N GLU A 403 -22.58 -1.25 10.06
CA GLU A 403 -21.80 -0.39 10.95
C GLU A 403 -22.44 0.99 11.13
N MET A 404 -22.96 1.58 10.05
CA MET A 404 -23.68 2.85 10.09
C MET A 404 -24.97 2.72 10.94
N ALA A 405 -25.78 1.71 10.68
CA ALA A 405 -27.02 1.47 11.40
C ALA A 405 -26.79 1.21 12.91
N GLN A 406 -25.75 0.45 13.26
CA GLN A 406 -25.34 0.26 14.65
C GLN A 406 -24.88 1.57 15.31
N PHE A 407 -24.16 2.43 14.58
CA PHE A 407 -23.78 3.75 15.07
C PHE A 407 -24.98 4.67 15.34
N LEU A 408 -26.08 4.48 14.59
CA LEU A 408 -27.38 5.12 14.84
C LEU A 408 -28.17 4.48 15.99
N GLY A 409 -27.65 3.43 16.64
CA GLY A 409 -28.35 2.69 17.69
C GLY A 409 -29.46 1.78 17.18
N ARG A 410 -29.45 1.42 15.89
CA ARG A 410 -30.40 0.45 15.32
C ARG A 410 -29.94 -0.98 15.61
N SER A 411 -30.90 -1.85 15.89
CA SER A 411 -30.65 -3.29 15.99
C SER A 411 -30.50 -3.87 14.60
N THR A 412 -29.38 -4.54 14.34
CA THR A 412 -29.09 -5.16 13.05
C THR A 412 -28.68 -6.62 13.24
N PRO A 413 -28.83 -7.48 12.20
CA PRO A 413 -28.40 -8.86 12.29
C PRO A 413 -26.89 -8.99 12.53
N ASN A 414 -26.48 -10.07 13.20
CA ASN A 414 -25.06 -10.40 13.33
C ASN A 414 -24.52 -10.82 11.96
N LEU A 415 -23.55 -10.05 11.44
CA LEU A 415 -22.92 -10.32 10.15
C LEU A 415 -21.69 -11.25 10.24
N SER A 416 -21.56 -12.02 11.33
CA SER A 416 -20.47 -13.00 11.46
C SER A 416 -20.32 -13.87 10.21
N ASN A 417 -19.07 -14.14 9.86
CA ASN A 417 -18.75 -15.03 8.75
C ASN A 417 -19.28 -16.44 9.06
N PRO A 418 -19.77 -17.18 8.04
CA PRO A 418 -20.40 -18.48 8.27
C PRO A 418 -19.39 -19.52 8.75
N TRP A 419 -19.83 -20.47 9.57
CA TRP A 419 -18.94 -21.53 10.04
C TRP A 419 -18.64 -22.55 8.93
N VAL A 420 -17.40 -23.07 8.94
CA VAL A 420 -16.96 -24.19 8.10
C VAL A 420 -16.44 -25.34 8.97
N SER A 421 -16.89 -26.56 8.66
CA SER A 421 -16.32 -27.78 9.22
C SER A 421 -15.25 -28.32 8.29
N VAL A 422 -14.06 -28.58 8.82
CA VAL A 422 -12.96 -29.20 8.08
C VAL A 422 -12.85 -30.65 8.52
N ILE A 423 -13.09 -31.56 7.60
CA ILE A 423 -13.00 -32.99 7.83
C ILE A 423 -11.52 -33.38 7.74
N ILE A 424 -10.99 -33.96 8.82
CA ILE A 424 -9.58 -34.38 8.94
C ILE A 424 -9.55 -35.79 9.52
N SER A 425 -8.74 -36.67 8.95
CA SER A 425 -8.55 -38.01 9.53
C SER A 425 -7.88 -37.91 10.90
N ASP A 426 -8.31 -38.74 11.86
CA ASP A 426 -7.82 -38.70 13.25
C ASP A 426 -6.30 -38.98 13.37
N ASP A 427 -5.72 -39.63 12.35
CA ASP A 427 -4.29 -39.96 12.26
C ASP A 427 -3.45 -38.95 11.45
N ASP A 428 -4.07 -37.92 10.86
CA ASP A 428 -3.37 -36.91 10.04
C ASP A 428 -2.99 -35.66 10.85
N ALA A 429 -1.91 -35.79 11.62
CA ALA A 429 -1.38 -34.69 12.44
C ALA A 429 -0.96 -33.47 11.60
N LEU A 430 -0.46 -33.68 10.37
CA LEU A 430 -0.01 -32.59 9.51
C LEU A 430 -1.19 -31.75 8.99
N ALA A 431 -2.27 -32.41 8.57
CA ALA A 431 -3.51 -31.73 8.19
C ALA A 431 -4.12 -30.98 9.38
N SER A 432 -4.09 -31.58 10.58
CA SER A 432 -4.51 -30.89 11.82
C SER A 432 -3.68 -29.63 12.08
N ASP A 433 -2.36 -29.71 11.94
CA ASP A 433 -1.49 -28.54 12.08
C ASP A 433 -1.83 -27.48 11.03
N MET A 434 -1.96 -27.84 9.76
CA MET A 434 -2.37 -26.91 8.69
C MET A 434 -3.77 -26.33 8.93
N PHE A 435 -4.68 -27.06 9.57
CA PHE A 435 -5.98 -26.54 9.97
C PHE A 435 -5.86 -25.48 11.06
N GLN A 436 -5.08 -25.74 12.13
CA GLN A 436 -4.88 -24.75 13.19
C GLN A 436 -4.28 -23.45 12.65
N ALA A 437 -3.38 -23.56 11.66
CA ALA A 437 -2.77 -22.44 10.93
C ALA A 437 -3.74 -21.40 10.35
N GLN A 438 -4.92 -21.85 9.92
CA GLN A 438 -5.74 -21.08 8.99
C GLN A 438 -6.16 -19.75 9.62
N THR A 439 -6.06 -18.66 8.86
CA THR A 439 -6.40 -17.31 9.32
C THR A 439 -7.91 -17.13 9.49
N TYR A 440 -8.72 -17.94 8.81
CA TYR A 440 -10.18 -17.94 8.94
C TYR A 440 -10.61 -18.42 10.33
N GLN A 441 -11.32 -17.56 11.07
CA GLN A 441 -11.62 -17.82 12.50
C GLN A 441 -12.84 -18.71 12.72
N HIS A 442 -13.84 -18.70 11.83
CA HIS A 442 -15.10 -19.44 12.00
C HIS A 442 -14.98 -20.86 11.44
N LYS A 443 -14.02 -21.62 11.98
CA LYS A 443 -13.69 -22.97 11.52
C LYS A 443 -13.72 -23.94 12.68
N LYS A 444 -14.07 -25.19 12.42
CA LYS A 444 -13.90 -26.31 13.37
C LYS A 444 -13.47 -27.57 12.63
N SER A 445 -12.75 -28.46 13.31
CA SER A 445 -12.40 -29.77 12.76
C SER A 445 -13.42 -30.83 13.18
N VAL A 446 -13.66 -31.79 12.30
CA VAL A 446 -14.48 -32.99 12.55
C VAL A 446 -13.80 -34.20 11.89
N SER A 447 -14.09 -35.42 12.35
CA SER A 447 -13.42 -36.62 11.82
C SER A 447 -14.20 -37.28 10.67
N ARG A 448 -15.51 -37.02 10.56
CA ARG A 448 -16.41 -37.65 9.57
C ARG A 448 -17.46 -36.66 9.06
N ILE A 449 -17.93 -36.87 7.83
CA ILE A 449 -19.00 -36.06 7.22
C ILE A 449 -20.30 -36.07 8.04
N ALA A 450 -20.63 -37.19 8.69
CA ALA A 450 -21.82 -37.31 9.53
C ALA A 450 -21.81 -36.35 10.75
N ASP A 451 -20.62 -35.87 11.14
CA ASP A 451 -20.43 -34.96 12.28
C ASP A 451 -20.47 -33.47 11.84
N VAL A 452 -20.68 -33.18 10.54
CA VAL A 452 -20.80 -31.81 10.00
C VAL A 452 -22.15 -31.20 10.35
N ASP A 453 -22.14 -30.14 11.15
CA ASP A 453 -23.34 -29.37 11.53
C ASP A 453 -23.34 -27.93 10.97
N THR A 454 -22.30 -27.55 10.22
CA THR A 454 -22.10 -26.20 9.69
C THR A 454 -22.68 -26.03 8.29
N PRO A 455 -22.97 -24.78 7.86
CA PRO A 455 -23.48 -24.52 6.50
C PRO A 455 -22.53 -24.94 5.38
N PHE A 456 -21.22 -24.88 5.65
CA PHE A 456 -20.18 -25.28 4.72
C PHE A 456 -19.24 -26.30 5.32
N TYR A 457 -18.62 -27.11 4.47
CA TYR A 457 -17.58 -28.04 4.88
C TYR A 457 -16.58 -28.31 3.76
N THR A 458 -15.40 -28.79 4.13
CA THR A 458 -14.31 -29.16 3.21
C THR A 458 -13.43 -30.24 3.85
N TYR A 459 -12.42 -30.73 3.14
CA TYR A 459 -11.51 -31.77 3.59
C TYR A 459 -10.08 -31.25 3.61
N PHE A 460 -9.32 -31.57 4.66
CA PHE A 460 -7.87 -31.40 4.66
C PHE A 460 -7.22 -32.77 4.70
N SER A 461 -6.14 -32.93 3.94
CA SER A 461 -5.24 -34.08 4.04
C SER A 461 -3.79 -33.67 3.84
N SER A 462 -2.85 -34.47 4.34
CA SER A 462 -1.42 -34.26 4.13
C SER A 462 -0.96 -34.48 2.67
N GLN A 463 -1.87 -34.72 1.73
CA GLN A 463 -1.56 -34.82 0.30
C GLN A 463 -1.28 -33.45 -0.33
N HIS A 464 -1.79 -32.38 0.28
CA HIS A 464 -1.56 -31.00 -0.14
C HIS A 464 -0.96 -30.18 1.00
N GLN A 465 -0.23 -29.14 0.62
CA GLN A 465 0.21 -28.08 1.51
C GLN A 465 -0.75 -26.88 1.41
N TYR A 466 -1.59 -26.70 2.42
CA TYR A 466 -2.52 -25.57 2.51
C TYR A 466 -1.85 -24.37 3.19
N ALA A 467 -1.76 -23.23 2.49
CA ALA A 467 -1.28 -22.00 3.12
C ALA A 467 -2.29 -21.47 4.16
N PRO A 468 -1.87 -20.62 5.13
CA PRO A 468 -2.77 -20.08 6.16
C PRO A 468 -4.01 -19.35 5.63
N GLU A 469 -3.95 -18.82 4.40
CA GLU A 469 -5.04 -18.07 3.78
C GLU A 469 -6.05 -18.94 3.00
N TYR A 470 -5.80 -20.25 2.88
CA TYR A 470 -6.56 -21.16 2.02
C TYR A 470 -8.07 -21.16 2.31
N LEU A 471 -8.48 -21.38 3.57
CA LEU A 471 -9.89 -21.38 3.94
C LEU A 471 -10.54 -20.01 3.73
N ALA A 472 -9.80 -18.92 4.04
CA ALA A 472 -10.33 -17.58 3.87
C ALA A 472 -10.64 -17.30 2.38
N ASP A 473 -9.85 -17.84 1.47
CA ASP A 473 -10.06 -17.71 0.03
C ASP A 473 -11.35 -18.39 -0.45
N LEU A 474 -11.55 -19.66 -0.07
CA LEU A 474 -12.76 -20.41 -0.40
C LEU A 474 -14.00 -19.74 0.20
N MET A 475 -13.92 -19.31 1.46
CA MET A 475 -15.04 -18.66 2.15
C MET A 475 -15.35 -17.27 1.57
N ALA A 476 -14.36 -16.52 1.11
CA ALA A 476 -14.57 -15.24 0.44
C ALA A 476 -15.38 -15.40 -0.85
N ALA A 477 -15.18 -16.49 -1.60
CA ALA A 477 -15.94 -16.75 -2.81
C ALA A 477 -17.45 -16.95 -2.57
N THR A 478 -17.85 -17.48 -1.40
CA THR A 478 -19.27 -17.63 -1.03
C THR A 478 -20.03 -16.30 -0.95
N VAL A 479 -19.32 -15.16 -0.91
CA VAL A 479 -19.91 -13.82 -0.84
C VAL A 479 -20.38 -13.32 -2.21
N TYR A 480 -19.66 -13.67 -3.28
CA TYR A 480 -19.94 -13.18 -4.65
C TYR A 480 -20.44 -14.27 -5.62
N THR A 481 -20.46 -15.54 -5.21
CA THR A 481 -21.11 -16.63 -5.96
C THR A 481 -22.07 -17.43 -5.09
N GLN A 482 -23.14 -17.94 -5.69
CA GLN A 482 -24.13 -18.82 -5.04
C GLN A 482 -23.99 -20.28 -5.45
N SER A 483 -22.77 -20.72 -5.73
CA SER A 483 -22.51 -22.09 -6.15
C SER A 483 -22.67 -23.11 -5.00
N PRO A 484 -23.27 -24.29 -5.28
CA PRO A 484 -23.29 -25.44 -4.37
C PRO A 484 -21.91 -25.88 -3.89
N PHE A 485 -20.89 -25.77 -4.74
CA PHE A 485 -19.49 -25.95 -4.36
C PHE A 485 -18.56 -24.89 -4.94
N ILE A 486 -17.43 -24.69 -4.27
CA ILE A 486 -16.32 -23.85 -4.73
C ILE A 486 -15.04 -24.70 -4.70
N THR A 487 -14.40 -24.89 -5.85
CA THR A 487 -13.22 -25.74 -5.99
C THR A 487 -12.00 -24.92 -6.40
N LYS A 488 -10.80 -25.40 -6.04
CA LYS A 488 -9.53 -24.91 -6.57
C LYS A 488 -9.14 -25.73 -7.80
N MET A 489 -8.80 -25.08 -8.91
CA MET A 489 -8.35 -25.75 -10.13
C MET A 489 -7.53 -24.82 -11.03
N ALA A 490 -6.89 -25.39 -12.05
CA ALA A 490 -6.24 -24.60 -13.09
C ALA A 490 -7.29 -23.75 -13.84
N GLN A 491 -6.91 -22.51 -14.20
CA GLN A 491 -7.79 -21.53 -14.84
C GLN A 491 -9.03 -21.18 -13.99
N GLY A 492 -8.80 -20.53 -12.85
CA GLY A 492 -9.85 -20.14 -11.91
C GLY A 492 -10.70 -18.93 -12.32
N TYR A 493 -11.57 -18.53 -11.39
CA TYR A 493 -12.55 -17.44 -11.46
C TYR A 493 -13.65 -17.62 -12.51
N ARG A 494 -14.15 -18.85 -12.68
CA ARG A 494 -15.20 -19.19 -13.65
C ARG A 494 -16.18 -20.22 -13.08
N TYR A 495 -17.39 -20.27 -13.64
CA TYR A 495 -18.31 -21.36 -13.36
C TYR A 495 -17.87 -22.64 -14.06
N VAL A 496 -18.10 -23.77 -13.39
CA VAL A 496 -17.72 -25.12 -13.84
C VAL A 496 -18.84 -26.10 -13.56
N ASP A 497 -18.93 -27.19 -14.31
CA ASP A 497 -19.96 -28.22 -14.10
C ASP A 497 -19.43 -29.43 -13.29
N THR A 498 -18.20 -29.36 -12.77
CA THR A 498 -17.58 -30.45 -11.98
C THR A 498 -16.44 -29.96 -11.09
N PHE A 499 -16.05 -30.78 -10.11
CA PHE A 499 -14.84 -30.64 -9.30
C PHE A 499 -13.96 -31.89 -9.41
N GLU A 500 -12.63 -31.70 -9.32
CA GLU A 500 -11.66 -32.78 -9.50
C GLU A 500 -11.33 -33.50 -8.19
N GLU A 501 -11.06 -32.72 -7.14
CA GLU A 501 -10.59 -33.19 -5.83
C GLU A 501 -11.42 -32.58 -4.70
N ARG A 502 -11.94 -33.41 -3.80
CA ARG A 502 -12.77 -32.94 -2.66
C ARG A 502 -11.93 -32.23 -1.61
N GLU A 503 -10.66 -32.62 -1.47
CA GLU A 503 -9.63 -31.99 -0.63
C GLU A 503 -9.31 -30.55 -1.06
N LEU A 504 -9.74 -30.17 -2.27
CA LEU A 504 -9.59 -28.84 -2.84
C LEU A 504 -10.93 -28.08 -2.98
N THR A 505 -12.02 -28.64 -2.44
CA THR A 505 -13.39 -28.17 -2.67
C THR A 505 -14.11 -27.86 -1.37
N LEU A 506 -14.74 -26.69 -1.33
CA LEU A 506 -15.71 -26.27 -0.32
C LEU A 506 -17.12 -26.63 -0.79
N PHE A 507 -17.89 -27.31 0.06
CA PHE A 507 -19.24 -27.75 -0.22
C PHE A 507 -20.26 -27.00 0.65
N GLN A 508 -21.41 -26.67 0.07
CA GLN A 508 -22.59 -26.24 0.80
C GLN A 508 -23.42 -27.46 1.21
N ARG A 509 -23.59 -27.65 2.52
CA ARG A 509 -24.13 -28.90 3.12
C ARG A 509 -25.44 -29.36 2.51
N ASP A 510 -26.40 -28.45 2.33
CA ASP A 510 -27.77 -28.80 1.95
C ASP A 510 -28.01 -28.71 0.42
N SER A 511 -26.94 -28.60 -0.38
CA SER A 511 -27.05 -28.31 -1.82
C SER A 511 -26.23 -29.23 -2.73
N VAL A 512 -25.39 -30.12 -2.17
CA VAL A 512 -24.50 -30.98 -2.95
C VAL A 512 -24.70 -32.44 -2.55
N ASP A 513 -24.81 -33.32 -3.55
CA ASP A 513 -24.55 -34.75 -3.40
C ASP A 513 -23.11 -35.02 -3.82
N GLU A 514 -22.21 -35.35 -2.88
CA GLU A 514 -20.79 -35.60 -3.20
C GLU A 514 -20.59 -36.80 -4.14
N THR A 515 -21.61 -37.66 -4.29
CA THR A 515 -21.57 -38.80 -5.21
C THR A 515 -21.87 -38.39 -6.65
N ASP A 516 -22.52 -37.22 -6.84
CA ASP A 516 -22.79 -36.61 -8.13
C ASP A 516 -21.78 -35.48 -8.42
N ARG A 517 -20.75 -35.82 -9.20
CA ARG A 517 -19.70 -34.88 -9.59
C ARG A 517 -20.12 -33.93 -10.70
N GLU A 518 -21.29 -34.11 -11.32
CA GLU A 518 -21.78 -33.30 -12.43
C GLU A 518 -22.81 -32.27 -11.94
N GLN A 519 -22.32 -31.30 -11.15
CA GLN A 519 -23.12 -30.18 -10.66
C GLN A 519 -22.46 -28.84 -11.01
N GLN A 520 -23.26 -27.81 -11.29
CA GLN A 520 -22.73 -26.47 -11.48
C GLN A 520 -22.14 -25.90 -10.20
N GLY A 521 -20.85 -25.59 -10.21
CA GLY A 521 -20.11 -24.94 -9.15
C GLY A 521 -19.25 -23.77 -9.64
N PHE A 522 -18.30 -23.34 -8.82
CA PHE A 522 -17.38 -22.25 -9.13
C PHE A 522 -15.93 -22.62 -8.85
N ALA A 523 -15.04 -22.22 -9.76
CA ALA A 523 -13.62 -22.47 -9.67
C ALA A 523 -12.84 -21.23 -9.22
N LEU A 524 -11.94 -21.38 -8.26
CA LEU A 524 -10.84 -20.46 -7.95
C LEU A 524 -9.53 -21.01 -8.53
N ASP A 525 -8.53 -20.15 -8.67
CA ASP A 525 -7.19 -20.60 -9.07
C ASP A 525 -6.49 -21.32 -7.91
N LEU A 526 -5.44 -22.06 -8.22
CA LEU A 526 -4.69 -22.90 -7.25
C LEU A 526 -3.88 -22.09 -6.21
N THR A 527 -4.03 -20.77 -6.13
CA THR A 527 -3.35 -19.95 -5.11
C THR A 527 -3.63 -20.49 -3.70
N PHE A 528 -2.60 -20.56 -2.85
CA PHE A 528 -2.64 -21.10 -1.48
C PHE A 528 -2.65 -22.63 -1.37
N VAL A 529 -2.48 -23.35 -2.47
CA VAL A 529 -2.40 -24.82 -2.51
C VAL A 529 -1.10 -25.22 -3.19
N ASP A 530 -0.25 -25.96 -2.47
CA ASP A 530 1.03 -26.45 -2.99
C ASP A 530 1.86 -25.32 -3.64
N ASP A 531 1.70 -24.10 -3.12
CA ASP A 531 2.33 -22.89 -3.62
C ASP A 531 3.85 -23.12 -3.62
N MET A 532 4.46 -23.03 -4.80
CA MET A 532 5.90 -23.08 -4.98
C MET A 532 6.31 -22.05 -6.04
N PRO A 533 7.20 -21.10 -5.73
CA PRO A 533 7.62 -20.10 -6.70
C PRO A 533 8.38 -20.76 -7.86
N GLN A 534 8.18 -20.27 -9.09
CA GLN A 534 8.85 -20.84 -10.26
C GLN A 534 10.35 -20.59 -10.24
N GLN A 535 10.79 -19.48 -9.63
CA GLN A 535 12.19 -19.15 -9.46
C GLN A 535 12.77 -19.82 -8.21
N SER A 536 13.03 -21.12 -8.29
CA SER A 536 13.94 -21.78 -7.34
C SER A 536 15.36 -21.30 -7.61
N VAL A 537 15.93 -20.49 -6.72
CA VAL A 537 17.28 -19.96 -6.92
C VAL A 537 18.31 -21.04 -6.60
N VAL A 538 19.26 -21.24 -7.52
CA VAL A 538 20.46 -22.04 -7.26
C VAL A 538 21.30 -21.32 -6.20
N HIS A 539 21.37 -21.89 -5.00
CA HIS A 539 22.20 -21.38 -3.91
C HIS A 539 23.68 -21.33 -4.35
N HIS A 540 24.28 -20.13 -4.41
CA HIS A 540 25.74 -20.03 -4.54
C HIS A 540 26.39 -20.62 -3.29
N GLN A 541 27.36 -21.52 -3.44
CA GLN A 541 28.00 -22.22 -2.29
C GLN A 541 28.55 -21.28 -1.20
N GLN A 542 28.80 -20.00 -1.51
CA GLN A 542 29.11 -18.96 -0.52
C GLN A 542 28.34 -17.66 -0.83
N PRO A 543 27.46 -17.18 0.08
CA PRO A 543 26.74 -15.92 -0.11
C PRO A 543 27.69 -14.71 -0.06
N ALA A 544 27.42 -13.68 -0.85
CA ALA A 544 28.25 -12.48 -0.91
C ALA A 544 27.80 -11.39 0.09
N LEU A 545 26.51 -11.38 0.43
CA LEU A 545 25.90 -10.41 1.37
C LEU A 545 24.90 -11.13 2.28
N SER A 546 25.06 -11.00 3.59
CA SER A 546 24.05 -11.43 4.57
C SER A 546 23.15 -10.26 4.92
N VAL A 547 21.85 -10.40 4.68
CA VAL A 547 20.83 -9.44 5.10
C VAL A 547 20.14 -9.97 6.35
N ILE A 548 20.23 -9.21 7.43
CA ILE A 548 19.68 -9.61 8.73
C ILE A 548 18.34 -8.90 8.96
N VAL A 549 17.29 -9.70 9.19
CA VAL A 549 15.92 -9.22 9.40
C VAL A 549 15.42 -9.63 10.79
N PRO A 550 15.26 -8.69 11.74
CA PRO A 550 14.71 -8.98 13.06
C PRO A 550 13.18 -9.09 12.99
N VAL A 551 12.61 -10.26 13.24
CA VAL A 551 11.17 -10.51 13.09
C VAL A 551 10.51 -10.67 14.47
N HIS A 552 9.36 -10.03 14.66
CA HIS A 552 8.47 -10.29 15.80
C HIS A 552 7.04 -9.86 15.45
N ASN A 553 6.10 -10.81 15.38
CA ASN A 553 4.68 -10.56 15.14
C ASN A 553 4.34 -9.62 13.97
N ASN A 554 4.99 -9.81 12.82
CA ASN A 554 4.87 -8.89 11.69
C ASN A 554 4.83 -9.59 10.32
N GLY A 555 4.24 -10.78 10.25
CA GLY A 555 4.17 -11.61 9.05
C GLY A 555 3.68 -10.85 7.82
N THR A 556 2.62 -10.05 7.93
CA THR A 556 2.00 -9.42 6.74
C THR A 556 2.92 -8.40 6.07
N HIS A 557 3.61 -7.57 6.86
CA HIS A 557 4.60 -6.64 6.29
C HIS A 557 5.88 -7.37 5.88
N LEU A 558 6.29 -8.39 6.65
CA LEU A 558 7.44 -9.23 6.30
C LEU A 558 7.26 -9.83 4.90
N GLU A 559 6.08 -10.39 4.59
CA GLU A 559 5.76 -10.96 3.28
C GLU A 559 5.77 -9.88 2.18
N HIS A 560 4.98 -8.82 2.37
CA HIS A 560 4.61 -7.93 1.28
C HIS A 560 5.51 -6.70 1.10
N LYS A 561 6.36 -6.38 2.08
CA LYS A 561 7.33 -5.27 2.04
C LYS A 561 8.76 -5.81 2.02
N CYS A 562 9.16 -6.43 3.12
CA CYS A 562 10.56 -6.82 3.34
C CYS A 562 11.01 -7.92 2.36
N LEU A 563 10.40 -9.11 2.43
CA LEU A 563 10.76 -10.25 1.58
C LEU A 563 10.48 -9.97 0.11
N ARG A 564 9.31 -9.42 -0.22
CA ARG A 564 8.95 -9.08 -1.61
C ARG A 564 9.99 -8.18 -2.28
N SER A 565 10.44 -7.13 -1.60
CA SER A 565 11.43 -6.19 -2.17
C SER A 565 12.80 -6.82 -2.37
N MET A 566 13.21 -7.77 -1.52
CA MET A 566 14.47 -8.49 -1.66
C MET A 566 14.40 -9.60 -2.72
N ILE A 567 13.31 -10.39 -2.77
CA ILE A 567 13.15 -11.53 -3.68
C ILE A 567 13.03 -11.07 -5.13
N SER A 568 12.33 -9.96 -5.38
CA SER A 568 12.23 -9.34 -6.71
C SER A 568 13.48 -8.55 -7.12
N HIS A 569 14.49 -8.45 -6.23
CA HIS A 569 15.71 -7.71 -6.49
C HIS A 569 16.73 -8.55 -7.25
N THR A 570 17.50 -7.92 -8.14
CA THR A 570 18.54 -8.59 -8.94
C THR A 570 19.66 -9.20 -8.10
N LEU A 571 19.88 -8.68 -6.90
CA LEU A 571 20.86 -9.24 -5.96
C LEU A 571 20.40 -10.53 -5.28
N PHE A 572 19.12 -10.91 -5.34
CA PHE A 572 18.55 -12.01 -4.56
C PHE A 572 19.40 -13.30 -4.58
N PRO A 573 19.96 -13.75 -5.74
CA PRO A 573 20.80 -14.96 -5.76
C PRO A 573 22.12 -14.87 -4.99
N GLN A 574 22.61 -13.66 -4.73
CA GLN A 574 23.87 -13.41 -4.00
C GLN A 574 23.64 -13.19 -2.49
N LEU A 575 22.38 -13.16 -2.05
CA LEU A 575 22.02 -12.89 -0.66
C LEU A 575 21.96 -14.17 0.15
N GLU A 576 22.35 -14.07 1.41
CA GLU A 576 21.85 -14.90 2.50
C GLU A 576 20.88 -14.03 3.31
N ILE A 577 19.60 -14.42 3.39
CA ILE A 577 18.61 -13.70 4.19
C ILE A 577 18.42 -14.46 5.50
N ILE A 578 18.69 -13.79 6.62
CA ILE A 578 18.62 -14.38 7.95
C ILE A 578 17.46 -13.72 8.69
N LEU A 579 16.35 -14.45 8.76
CA LEU A 579 15.19 -14.09 9.57
C LEU A 579 15.50 -14.49 11.01
N VAL A 580 15.63 -13.52 11.91
CA VAL A 580 15.85 -13.82 13.33
C VAL A 580 14.56 -13.54 14.07
N ASP A 581 13.79 -14.60 14.35
CA ASP A 581 12.51 -14.52 15.04
C ASP A 581 12.73 -14.31 16.55
N ASP A 582 12.34 -13.13 17.04
CA ASP A 582 12.43 -12.72 18.44
C ASP A 582 11.24 -13.26 19.26
N GLY A 583 10.93 -14.54 19.08
CA GLY A 583 9.84 -15.24 19.77
C GLY A 583 8.45 -14.74 19.37
N SER A 584 8.11 -14.79 18.08
CA SER A 584 6.76 -14.46 17.61
C SER A 584 5.72 -15.38 18.26
N THR A 585 4.51 -14.85 18.46
CA THR A 585 3.39 -15.52 19.12
C THR A 585 2.20 -15.73 18.18
N ASP A 586 2.11 -15.00 17.06
CA ASP A 586 1.08 -15.26 16.06
C ASP A 586 1.50 -16.40 15.11
N ASP A 587 0.55 -17.30 14.83
CA ASP A 587 0.80 -18.46 13.98
C ASP A 587 1.06 -18.08 12.53
N TYR A 588 0.50 -16.96 12.08
CA TYR A 588 0.69 -16.45 10.73
C TYR A 588 2.16 -16.15 10.43
N THR A 589 2.84 -15.37 11.29
CA THR A 589 4.26 -15.03 11.15
C THR A 589 5.13 -16.29 11.15
N LYS A 590 4.89 -17.23 12.07
CA LYS A 590 5.69 -18.47 12.16
C LYS A 590 5.58 -19.31 10.89
N ARG A 591 4.36 -19.51 10.39
CA ARG A 591 4.13 -20.33 9.20
C ARG A 591 4.62 -19.66 7.93
N LEU A 592 4.47 -18.35 7.83
CA LEU A 592 5.05 -17.58 6.74
C LEU A 592 6.58 -17.77 6.70
N ILE A 593 7.26 -17.66 7.85
CA ILE A 593 8.71 -17.88 7.92
C ILE A 593 9.07 -19.30 7.45
N ALA A 594 8.38 -20.32 7.97
CA ALA A 594 8.62 -21.72 7.58
C ALA A 594 8.41 -21.93 6.07
N LEU A 595 7.34 -21.36 5.51
CA LEU A 595 6.99 -21.44 4.09
C LEU A 595 8.07 -20.79 3.21
N TYR A 596 8.53 -19.58 3.55
CA TYR A 596 9.57 -18.90 2.79
C TYR A 596 10.95 -19.58 2.90
N CYS A 597 11.27 -20.19 4.04
CA CYS A 597 12.47 -21.02 4.19
C CYS A 597 12.39 -22.31 3.36
N GLN A 598 11.19 -22.87 3.18
CA GLN A 598 10.98 -24.02 2.28
C GLN A 598 11.10 -23.61 0.81
N TRP A 599 10.56 -22.46 0.43
CA TRP A 599 10.59 -21.95 -0.95
C TRP A 599 11.99 -21.54 -1.42
N TYR A 600 12.80 -21.00 -0.52
CA TYR A 600 14.06 -20.35 -0.90
C TYR A 600 15.22 -20.84 -0.02
N ALA A 601 16.14 -21.58 -0.64
CA ALA A 601 17.31 -22.14 0.03
C ALA A 601 18.26 -21.09 0.64
N ASN A 602 18.21 -19.84 0.17
CA ASN A 602 19.01 -18.73 0.67
C ASN A 602 18.30 -17.90 1.76
N ILE A 603 17.10 -18.30 2.19
CA ILE A 603 16.38 -17.73 3.34
C ILE A 603 16.41 -18.76 4.47
N ARG A 604 16.88 -18.35 5.65
CA ARG A 604 16.87 -19.21 6.84
C ARG A 604 16.40 -18.47 8.07
N VAL A 605 15.80 -19.22 8.99
CA VAL A 605 15.33 -18.73 10.27
C VAL A 605 16.29 -19.05 11.40
N ILE A 606 16.38 -18.15 12.37
CA ILE A 606 16.94 -18.38 13.70
C ILE A 606 15.88 -17.99 14.72
N GLU A 607 15.35 -18.98 15.44
CA GLU A 607 14.35 -18.74 16.47
C GLU A 607 15.03 -18.48 17.82
N LEU A 608 14.64 -17.39 18.48
CA LEU A 608 15.07 -17.11 19.84
C LEU A 608 14.07 -17.71 20.82
N ALA A 609 14.59 -18.48 21.79
CA ALA A 609 13.76 -19.16 22.79
C ALA A 609 12.92 -18.20 23.66
N LYS A 610 13.31 -16.93 23.76
CA LYS A 610 12.57 -15.89 24.48
C LYS A 610 12.70 -14.57 23.75
N ALA A 611 11.58 -13.87 23.63
CA ALA A 611 11.54 -12.51 23.11
C ALA A 611 12.47 -11.59 23.91
N SER A 612 13.41 -10.97 23.22
CA SER A 612 14.40 -10.05 23.77
C SER A 612 13.81 -8.65 24.04
N GLY A 613 12.68 -8.34 23.40
CA GLY A 613 11.97 -7.08 23.56
C GLY A 613 12.62 -5.90 22.86
N SER A 614 13.52 -6.14 21.90
CA SER A 614 14.10 -5.12 21.02
C SER A 614 14.79 -5.75 19.80
N ALA A 615 14.94 -5.00 18.70
CA ALA A 615 15.66 -5.48 17.52
C ALA A 615 17.19 -5.69 17.72
N SER A 616 17.77 -5.25 18.84
CA SER A 616 19.22 -5.32 19.10
C SER A 616 19.74 -6.77 19.16
N THR A 617 19.09 -7.62 19.96
CA THR A 617 19.52 -9.01 20.18
C THR A 617 19.36 -9.85 18.91
N PRO A 618 18.21 -9.81 18.20
CA PRO A 618 18.07 -10.51 16.92
C PRO A 618 19.13 -10.10 15.90
N ARG A 619 19.41 -8.79 15.77
CA ARG A 619 20.44 -8.31 14.85
C ARG A 619 21.84 -8.79 15.23
N ASN A 620 22.21 -8.77 16.51
CA ASN A 620 23.49 -9.31 16.98
C ASN A 620 23.63 -10.81 16.67
N VAL A 621 22.59 -11.60 16.97
CA VAL A 621 22.57 -13.04 16.65
C VAL A 621 22.71 -13.26 15.15
N GLY A 622 22.02 -12.47 14.33
CA GLY A 622 22.16 -12.49 12.89
C GLY A 622 23.60 -12.22 12.42
N ILE A 623 24.28 -11.20 12.98
CA ILE A 623 25.68 -10.87 12.64
C ILE A 623 26.60 -12.04 12.99
N GLU A 624 26.43 -12.64 14.16
CA GLU A 624 27.25 -13.79 14.59
C GLU A 624 27.11 -14.97 13.64
N ARG A 625 25.87 -15.22 13.21
CA ARG A 625 25.49 -16.40 12.42
C ARG A 625 25.63 -16.20 10.91
N ALA A 626 25.80 -14.97 10.44
CA ALA A 626 26.00 -14.64 9.03
C ALA A 626 27.17 -15.42 8.42
N GLN A 627 27.03 -15.90 7.20
CA GLN A 627 28.10 -16.62 6.49
C GLN A 627 28.85 -15.73 5.51
N ALA A 628 28.20 -14.69 4.99
CA ALA A 628 28.81 -13.79 4.02
C ALA A 628 29.86 -12.85 4.66
N PRO A 629 30.83 -12.37 3.87
CA PRO A 629 31.80 -11.37 4.32
C PRO A 629 31.19 -9.97 4.52
N LEU A 630 30.05 -9.69 3.90
CA LEU A 630 29.34 -8.40 3.97
C LEU A 630 28.02 -8.54 4.73
N ILE A 631 27.65 -7.49 5.46
CA ILE A 631 26.44 -7.42 6.29
C ILE A 631 25.60 -6.21 5.87
N ALA A 632 24.29 -6.43 5.73
CA ALA A 632 23.24 -5.43 5.63
C ALA A 632 22.08 -5.74 6.60
N PHE A 633 21.21 -4.76 6.82
CA PHE A 633 20.02 -4.90 7.67
C PHE A 633 18.77 -4.44 6.92
N LEU A 634 17.64 -5.06 7.20
CA LEU A 634 16.32 -4.59 6.79
C LEU A 634 15.29 -4.97 7.84
N ASP A 635 14.41 -4.05 8.21
CA ASP A 635 13.31 -4.35 9.12
C ASP A 635 12.12 -4.98 8.40
N PRO A 636 11.31 -5.81 9.08
CA PRO A 636 10.21 -6.55 8.46
C PRO A 636 9.12 -5.64 7.90
N ASP A 637 9.00 -4.39 8.36
CA ASP A 637 8.05 -3.40 7.88
C ASP A 637 8.62 -2.39 6.86
N ASN A 638 9.88 -2.54 6.47
CA ASN A 638 10.54 -1.69 5.48
C ASN A 638 10.82 -2.45 4.18
N GLU A 639 11.19 -1.74 3.13
CA GLU A 639 11.49 -2.33 1.82
C GLU A 639 12.63 -1.63 1.09
N TRP A 640 13.38 -2.37 0.28
CA TRP A 640 14.41 -1.80 -0.61
C TRP A 640 13.79 -1.03 -1.77
N VAL A 641 14.37 0.12 -2.10
CA VAL A 641 13.92 0.99 -3.21
C VAL A 641 14.98 1.18 -4.28
N GLY A 642 14.50 1.37 -5.51
CA GLY A 642 15.31 1.54 -6.70
C GLY A 642 16.40 0.48 -6.84
N GLU A 643 17.58 0.93 -7.28
CA GLU A 643 18.80 0.14 -7.42
C GLU A 643 19.84 0.43 -6.34
N GLY A 644 19.50 1.19 -5.30
CA GLY A 644 20.49 1.70 -4.34
C GLY A 644 21.28 0.59 -3.64
N MET A 645 20.62 -0.52 -3.30
CA MET A 645 21.32 -1.66 -2.69
C MET A 645 22.32 -2.32 -3.65
N THR A 646 22.01 -2.39 -4.95
CA THR A 646 22.95 -2.81 -5.99
C THR A 646 24.19 -1.92 -6.01
N GLN A 647 24.02 -0.61 -5.88
CA GLN A 647 25.14 0.33 -5.87
C GLN A 647 26.03 0.15 -4.63
N LEU A 648 25.44 0.02 -3.43
CA LEU A 648 26.22 -0.29 -2.22
C LEU A 648 27.04 -1.58 -2.38
N PHE A 649 26.41 -2.62 -2.93
CA PHE A 649 27.04 -3.92 -3.10
C PHE A 649 28.19 -3.88 -4.11
N ASN A 650 27.98 -3.20 -5.25
CA ASN A 650 29.00 -3.03 -6.29
C ASN A 650 30.22 -2.27 -5.77
N GLU A 651 30.02 -1.20 -5.00
CA GLU A 651 31.12 -0.45 -4.38
C GLU A 651 31.95 -1.30 -3.42
N MET A 652 31.28 -2.08 -2.55
CA MET A 652 31.97 -3.00 -1.64
C MET A 652 32.75 -4.10 -2.38
N ARG A 653 32.28 -4.55 -3.55
CA ARG A 653 32.95 -5.57 -4.37
C ARG A 653 34.10 -5.01 -5.19
N ALA A 654 33.93 -3.83 -5.78
CA ALA A 654 34.93 -3.20 -6.64
C ALA A 654 36.12 -2.64 -5.85
N HIS A 655 35.89 -2.25 -4.59
CA HIS A 655 36.87 -1.59 -3.74
C HIS A 655 37.08 -2.32 -2.41
N PRO A 656 37.89 -3.39 -2.36
CA PRO A 656 38.12 -4.19 -1.15
C PRO A 656 38.71 -3.42 0.03
N GLU A 657 39.25 -2.22 -0.20
CA GLU A 657 39.76 -1.32 0.84
C GLU A 657 38.64 -0.64 1.64
N ILE A 658 37.43 -0.50 1.08
CA ILE A 658 36.26 0.15 1.71
C ILE A 658 35.69 -0.74 2.80
N ASP A 659 35.47 -0.20 4.00
CA ASP A 659 34.90 -0.96 5.11
C ASP A 659 33.39 -0.74 5.30
N VAL A 660 32.89 0.42 4.86
CA VAL A 660 31.47 0.80 4.93
C VAL A 660 31.10 1.63 3.70
N VAL A 661 29.98 1.30 3.06
CA VAL A 661 29.32 2.17 2.08
C VAL A 661 27.94 2.54 2.60
N VAL A 662 27.59 3.82 2.54
CA VAL A 662 26.32 4.36 3.08
C VAL A 662 25.55 5.10 1.98
N GLY A 663 24.24 4.88 1.89
CA GLY A 663 23.33 5.59 1.00
C GLY A 663 22.31 6.45 1.73
N ASN A 664 21.26 6.82 1.01
CA ASN A 664 20.15 7.63 1.51
C ASN A 664 18.97 6.76 1.94
N MET A 665 18.05 7.36 2.69
CA MET A 665 16.82 6.71 3.14
C MET A 665 15.62 7.58 2.78
N ILE A 666 14.56 6.98 2.26
CA ILE A 666 13.27 7.64 2.14
C ILE A 666 12.53 7.43 3.46
N LYS A 667 12.01 8.49 4.07
CA LYS A 667 11.10 8.40 5.20
C LYS A 667 9.72 8.82 4.74
N ALA A 668 8.75 7.91 4.87
CA ALA A 668 7.35 8.17 4.61
C ALA A 668 6.59 8.14 5.94
N ASP A 669 5.91 9.23 6.29
CA ASP A 669 5.07 9.32 7.49
C ASP A 669 3.63 9.76 7.17
N ASP A 670 2.87 10.11 8.20
CA ASP A 670 1.48 10.56 8.13
C ASP A 670 1.34 12.06 7.85
N ASN A 671 2.43 12.73 7.44
CA ASN A 671 2.42 14.13 7.04
C ASN A 671 3.18 14.40 5.73
N GLN A 672 4.25 13.64 5.47
CA GLN A 672 5.11 13.85 4.32
C GLN A 672 5.93 12.61 3.93
N THR A 673 6.41 12.60 2.69
CA THR A 673 7.49 11.73 2.23
C THR A 673 8.73 12.58 2.00
N GLN A 674 9.84 12.26 2.67
CA GLN A 674 11.09 13.02 2.58
C GLN A 674 12.30 12.12 2.39
N VAL A 675 13.28 12.59 1.62
CA VAL A 675 14.56 11.89 1.44
C VAL A 675 15.56 12.39 2.49
N HIS A 676 16.04 11.49 3.34
CA HIS A 676 17.16 11.72 4.24
C HIS A 676 18.48 11.50 3.50
N ARG A 677 18.99 12.59 2.93
CA ARG A 677 20.20 12.61 2.10
C ARG A 677 21.47 12.64 2.96
N TYR A 678 21.95 11.46 3.40
CA TYR A 678 23.22 11.36 4.13
C TYR A 678 24.41 11.70 3.22
N TYR A 679 24.30 11.36 1.93
CA TYR A 679 25.29 11.71 0.90
C TYR A 679 25.65 13.20 0.91
N ASP A 680 24.65 14.09 0.83
CA ASP A 680 24.89 15.54 0.77
C ASP A 680 25.60 16.05 2.02
N ALA A 681 25.19 15.57 3.20
CA ALA A 681 25.80 15.97 4.46
C ALA A 681 27.26 15.47 4.60
N PHE A 682 27.54 14.28 4.07
CA PHE A 682 28.89 13.72 4.04
C PHE A 682 29.78 14.51 3.07
N VAL A 683 29.35 14.68 1.81
CA VAL A 683 30.14 15.36 0.78
C VAL A 683 30.40 16.82 1.14
N ALA A 684 29.44 17.52 1.74
CA ALA A 684 29.63 18.89 2.20
C ALA A 684 30.74 19.03 3.27
N VAL A 685 31.01 17.97 4.04
CA VAL A 685 32.02 17.97 5.09
C VAL A 685 33.34 17.38 4.61
N ALA A 686 33.29 16.22 3.94
CA ALA A 686 34.46 15.50 3.44
C ALA A 686 35.05 16.12 2.17
N GLN A 687 34.29 16.96 1.46
CA GLN A 687 34.62 17.49 0.13
C GLN A 687 34.87 16.39 -0.92
N ALA A 688 34.37 15.18 -0.67
CA ALA A 688 34.47 13.99 -1.50
C ALA A 688 33.38 12.99 -1.10
N ASP A 689 33.12 11.99 -1.95
CA ASP A 689 32.21 10.88 -1.67
C ASP A 689 32.86 9.74 -0.87
N ARG A 690 34.15 9.87 -0.54
CA ARG A 690 34.97 8.92 0.22
C ARG A 690 35.88 9.66 1.18
N THR A 691 36.19 9.05 2.32
CA THR A 691 37.23 9.53 3.23
C THR A 691 37.94 8.40 3.97
N GLU A 692 39.20 8.64 4.32
CA GLU A 692 40.01 7.79 5.20
C GLU A 692 40.18 8.41 6.60
N ASP A 693 39.80 9.68 6.78
CA ASP A 693 39.80 10.37 8.08
C ASP A 693 38.38 10.37 8.68
N THR A 694 37.93 9.18 9.02
CA THR A 694 36.57 8.94 9.53
C THR A 694 36.32 9.57 10.90
N ARG A 695 37.37 9.78 11.72
CA ARG A 695 37.26 10.35 13.07
C ARG A 695 37.05 11.85 13.02
N THR A 696 37.82 12.56 12.21
CA THR A 696 37.61 14.00 11.98
C THR A 696 36.28 14.24 11.29
N LEU A 697 35.90 13.38 10.34
CA LEU A 697 34.59 13.41 9.72
C LEU A 697 33.47 13.36 10.76
N LEU A 698 33.52 12.41 11.72
CA LEU A 698 32.50 12.30 12.77
C LEU A 698 32.35 13.58 13.59
N HIS A 699 33.45 14.26 13.94
CA HIS A 699 33.39 15.56 14.61
C HIS A 699 32.72 16.62 13.74
N ASN A 700 33.15 16.74 12.48
CA ASN A 700 32.69 17.80 11.57
C ASN A 700 31.24 17.60 11.11
N MET A 701 30.81 16.33 10.98
CA MET A 701 29.40 15.95 10.78
C MET A 701 28.57 16.08 12.07
N LYS A 702 29.17 16.55 13.16
CA LYS A 702 28.52 16.75 14.46
C LYS A 702 27.88 15.46 14.95
N LEU A 703 28.49 14.30 14.70
CA LEU A 703 27.98 12.97 15.05
C LEU A 703 26.59 12.68 14.45
N LYS A 704 26.30 13.16 13.23
CA LYS A 704 25.08 12.78 12.50
C LYS A 704 25.14 11.30 12.13
N THR A 705 24.06 10.57 12.34
CA THR A 705 23.98 9.15 11.96
C THR A 705 23.17 8.97 10.67
N ALA A 706 23.51 7.96 9.89
CA ALA A 706 22.64 7.43 8.85
C ALA A 706 21.78 6.27 9.40
N SER A 707 20.79 5.83 8.63
CA SER A 707 20.09 4.58 8.92
C SER A 707 21.03 3.40 8.67
N ILE A 708 21.09 2.46 9.61
CA ILE A 708 21.85 1.21 9.45
C ILE A 708 21.28 0.28 8.38
N GLN A 709 20.05 0.53 7.92
CA GLN A 709 19.42 -0.19 6.80
C GLN A 709 19.82 0.42 5.44
N ALA A 710 20.50 1.57 5.44
CA ALA A 710 21.02 2.22 4.25
C ALA A 710 22.53 2.03 4.09
N LEU A 711 23.11 0.96 4.62
CA LEU A 711 24.54 0.68 4.50
C LEU A 711 24.87 -0.79 4.32
N ILE A 712 26.05 -1.05 3.74
CA ILE A 712 26.72 -2.36 3.78
C ILE A 712 28.05 -2.19 4.51
N THR A 713 28.42 -3.16 5.34
CA THR A 713 29.72 -3.18 6.01
C THR A 713 30.37 -4.57 6.01
N LYS A 714 31.69 -4.62 6.21
CA LYS A 714 32.42 -5.88 6.40
C LYS A 714 32.10 -6.51 7.75
N LYS A 715 31.79 -7.81 7.73
CA LYS A 715 31.68 -8.63 8.94
C LYS A 715 32.97 -8.61 9.77
N SER A 716 34.13 -8.61 9.11
CA SER A 716 35.44 -8.60 9.78
C SER A 716 35.71 -7.32 10.58
N LEU A 717 35.16 -6.17 10.16
CA LEU A 717 35.22 -4.92 10.92
C LEU A 717 34.46 -5.07 12.25
N LEU A 718 33.23 -5.59 12.18
CA LEU A 718 32.38 -5.82 13.35
C LEU A 718 33.03 -6.79 14.34
N GLN A 719 33.61 -7.89 13.83
CA GLN A 719 34.27 -8.90 14.66
C GLN A 719 35.56 -8.38 15.31
N ARG A 720 36.44 -7.73 14.54
CA ARG A 720 37.73 -7.21 15.02
C ARG A 720 37.56 -6.21 16.16
N HIS A 721 36.57 -5.33 16.04
CA HIS A 721 36.33 -4.26 17.01
C HIS A 721 35.19 -4.57 18.00
N LYS A 722 34.62 -5.79 17.94
CA LYS A 722 33.50 -6.24 18.77
C LYS A 722 32.32 -5.26 18.77
N ILE A 723 32.03 -4.69 17.60
CA ILE A 723 30.92 -3.73 17.42
C ILE A 723 29.62 -4.52 17.51
N ARG A 724 28.77 -4.17 18.48
CA ARG A 724 27.51 -4.85 18.75
C ARG A 724 26.45 -3.82 19.14
N MET A 725 25.21 -4.18 18.87
CA MET A 725 24.04 -3.42 19.29
C MET A 725 23.82 -3.64 20.78
N VAL A 726 23.50 -2.60 21.55
CA VAL A 726 23.29 -2.72 23.00
C VAL A 726 22.04 -3.57 23.26
N PRO A 727 22.17 -4.78 23.87
CA PRO A 727 21.05 -5.69 24.03
C PRO A 727 19.89 -5.09 24.84
N GLY A 728 18.66 -5.26 24.36
CA GLY A 728 17.45 -4.74 25.00
C GLY A 728 17.25 -3.22 24.88
N ALA A 729 18.14 -2.49 24.22
CA ALA A 729 18.07 -1.04 24.13
C ALA A 729 17.26 -0.55 22.92
N LEU A 730 16.59 0.60 23.07
CA LEU A 730 15.95 1.33 21.97
C LEU A 730 16.90 2.37 21.40
N GLY A 731 16.79 2.66 20.09
CA GLY A 731 17.71 3.59 19.39
C GLY A 731 19.16 3.10 19.29
N GLN A 732 19.36 1.79 19.51
CA GLN A 732 20.66 1.12 19.52
C GLN A 732 21.47 1.33 18.24
N ASP A 733 20.79 1.59 17.12
CA ASP A 733 21.34 1.79 15.79
C ASP A 733 22.23 3.03 15.72
N SER A 734 21.91 4.06 16.51
CA SER A 734 22.70 5.29 16.58
C SER A 734 24.12 5.05 17.11
N LEU A 735 24.28 4.31 18.21
CA LEU A 735 25.61 3.98 18.76
C LEU A 735 26.36 3.01 17.84
N PHE A 736 25.66 2.00 17.31
CA PHE A 736 26.23 1.06 16.37
C PHE A 736 26.83 1.76 15.14
N PHE A 737 26.11 2.72 14.55
CA PHE A 737 26.60 3.53 13.43
C PHE A 737 27.84 4.35 13.79
N LEU A 738 27.85 5.02 14.95
CA LEU A 738 29.00 5.81 15.39
C LEU A 738 30.26 4.95 15.61
N GLN A 739 30.10 3.78 16.21
CA GLN A 739 31.19 2.81 16.36
C GLN A 739 31.71 2.33 15.01
N LEU A 740 30.80 2.02 14.08
CA LEU A 740 31.15 1.60 12.73
C LEU A 740 32.01 2.64 12.01
N MET A 741 31.56 3.89 12.00
CA MET A 741 32.27 5.01 11.37
C MET A 741 33.63 5.25 12.05
N HIS A 742 33.71 5.20 13.38
CA HIS A 742 34.95 5.45 14.11
C HIS A 742 36.04 4.40 13.84
N TYR A 743 35.65 3.12 13.73
CA TYR A 743 36.60 2.03 13.51
C TYR A 743 36.87 1.72 12.03
N ALA A 744 36.00 2.15 11.12
CA ALA A 744 36.24 2.04 9.68
C ALA A 744 37.49 2.84 9.28
N ARG A 745 38.33 2.23 8.43
CA ARG A 745 39.48 2.91 7.83
C ARG A 745 39.06 3.72 6.62
N VAL A 746 38.16 3.18 5.79
CA VAL A 746 37.66 3.86 4.60
C VAL A 746 36.15 3.77 4.57
N VAL A 747 35.49 4.93 4.46
CA VAL A 747 34.04 5.04 4.28
C VAL A 747 33.74 5.75 2.96
N LYS A 748 32.76 5.21 2.23
CA LYS A 748 32.21 5.84 1.02
C LYS A 748 30.71 6.10 1.19
N VAL A 749 30.20 7.14 0.54
CA VAL A 749 28.77 7.39 0.38
C VAL A 749 28.35 7.28 -1.09
N VAL A 750 27.11 6.85 -1.33
CA VAL A 750 26.50 6.83 -2.66
C VAL A 750 25.25 7.70 -2.68
N ASN A 751 24.98 8.37 -3.80
CA ASN A 751 23.81 9.22 -3.94
C ASN A 751 22.58 8.45 -4.43
N HIS A 752 22.22 7.38 -3.70
CA HIS A 752 21.06 6.54 -4.02
C HIS A 752 20.22 6.29 -2.79
N ASN A 753 18.90 6.21 -2.96
CA ASN A 753 18.00 5.75 -1.90
C ASN A 753 18.09 4.23 -1.78
N ILE A 754 18.18 3.73 -0.56
CA ILE A 754 18.43 2.31 -0.31
C ILE A 754 17.15 1.60 0.14
N HIS A 755 16.41 2.21 1.06
CA HIS A 755 15.16 1.68 1.59
C HIS A 755 14.18 2.81 1.93
N VAL A 756 12.91 2.42 2.08
CA VAL A 756 11.87 3.26 2.67
C VAL A 756 11.66 2.86 4.12
N TYR A 757 11.61 3.87 4.99
CA TYR A 757 11.21 3.76 6.38
C TYR A 757 9.79 4.30 6.56
N TYR A 758 8.86 3.41 6.91
CA TYR A 758 7.44 3.73 7.11
C TYR A 758 7.17 4.15 8.57
N ALA A 759 7.37 5.42 8.87
CA ALA A 759 7.19 5.96 10.22
C ALA A 759 5.71 6.11 10.64
N ALA A 760 4.76 5.90 9.72
CA ALA A 760 3.32 5.93 9.98
C ALA A 760 2.76 4.62 10.58
N ASN A 761 3.52 3.52 10.58
CA ASN A 761 3.04 2.24 11.06
C ASN A 761 2.77 2.27 12.57
N THR A 762 1.51 2.01 12.95
CA THR A 762 1.03 1.93 14.34
C THR A 762 1.71 0.84 15.18
N ASN A 763 2.40 -0.10 14.54
CA ASN A 763 3.18 -1.17 15.17
C ASN A 763 4.63 -0.79 15.46
N SER A 764 5.10 0.39 15.03
CA SER A 764 6.40 0.90 15.48
C SER A 764 6.29 1.15 16.97
N MET A 765 6.88 0.24 17.78
CA MET A 765 6.88 0.24 19.25
C MET A 765 6.72 1.66 19.78
N THR A 766 5.53 2.05 20.29
CA THR A 766 5.23 3.22 21.17
C THR A 766 3.79 3.76 21.03
N ASN A 767 2.74 2.94 21.19
CA ASN A 767 1.41 3.51 21.50
C ASN A 767 1.23 3.84 22.98
N GLN A 768 2.10 3.31 23.86
CA GLN A 768 2.20 3.72 25.26
C GLN A 768 3.66 4.00 25.60
N ILE A 769 4.00 5.28 25.73
CA ILE A 769 5.28 5.72 26.28
C ILE A 769 5.20 5.55 27.80
N THR A 770 5.88 4.55 28.33
CA THR A 770 5.94 4.24 29.78
C THR A 770 7.35 4.42 30.32
N ALA A 771 7.54 4.25 31.63
CA ALA A 771 8.88 4.22 32.24
C ALA A 771 9.82 3.22 31.55
N GLU A 772 9.32 2.06 31.11
CA GLU A 772 10.14 1.03 30.46
C GLU A 772 10.70 1.50 29.10
N PHE A 773 9.97 2.36 28.37
CA PHE A 773 10.49 2.97 27.15
C PHE A 773 11.77 3.77 27.45
N PHE A 774 11.75 4.61 28.49
CA PHE A 774 12.92 5.40 28.88
C PHE A 774 14.02 4.53 29.50
N ASN A 775 13.69 3.49 30.27
CA ASN A 775 14.68 2.53 30.79
C ASN A 775 15.51 1.89 29.68
N LYS A 776 14.86 1.49 28.57
CA LYS A 776 15.56 0.91 27.41
C LYS A 776 16.49 1.92 26.73
N TYR A 777 16.11 3.20 26.68
CA TYR A 777 17.01 4.26 26.22
C TYR A 777 18.13 4.55 27.20
N GLU A 778 17.87 4.54 28.51
CA GLU A 778 18.88 4.75 29.53
C GLU A 778 20.06 3.77 29.38
N ARG A 779 19.77 2.49 29.10
CA ARG A 779 20.78 1.47 28.79
C ARG A 779 21.65 1.84 27.58
N LEU A 780 21.05 2.40 26.52
CA LEU A 780 21.81 2.90 25.36
C LEU A 780 22.69 4.09 25.75
N GLU A 781 22.12 5.05 26.47
CA GLU A 781 22.78 6.30 26.83
C GLU A 781 24.02 6.05 27.69
N GLU A 782 23.97 5.07 28.60
CA GLU A 782 25.12 4.61 29.38
C GLU A 782 26.30 4.15 28.50
N GLU A 783 26.04 3.19 27.61
CA GLU A 783 27.07 2.67 26.69
C GLU A 783 27.57 3.76 25.72
N LYS A 784 26.68 4.65 25.28
CA LYS A 784 27.03 5.76 24.41
C LYS A 784 27.90 6.78 25.13
N ILE A 785 27.61 7.16 26.37
CA ILE A 785 28.48 8.05 27.16
C ILE A 785 29.87 7.44 27.30
N ASN A 786 29.96 6.15 27.61
CA ASN A 786 31.23 5.43 27.73
C ASN A 786 32.03 5.50 26.43
N PHE A 787 31.41 5.20 25.29
CA PHE A 787 32.05 5.29 23.98
C PHE A 787 32.48 6.73 23.64
N LEU A 788 31.57 7.70 23.77
CA LEU A 788 31.84 9.09 23.43
C LEU A 788 32.96 9.69 24.29
N THR A 789 33.00 9.37 25.58
CA THR A 789 34.06 9.83 26.49
C THR A 789 35.39 9.19 26.13
N LYS A 790 35.41 7.87 25.95
CA LYS A 790 36.63 7.12 25.61
C LYS A 790 37.25 7.56 24.29
N GLN A 791 36.43 7.91 23.30
CA GLN A 791 36.90 8.31 21.96
C GLN A 791 37.00 9.82 21.75
N GLY A 792 36.75 10.65 22.78
CA GLY A 792 36.90 12.10 22.70
C GLY A 792 35.75 12.84 21.98
N TYR A 793 34.58 12.22 21.82
CA TYR A 793 33.42 12.80 21.15
C TYR A 793 32.41 13.47 22.09
N ILE A 794 32.56 13.33 23.41
CA ILE A 794 31.54 13.78 24.38
C ILE A 794 31.25 15.29 24.28
N ASP A 795 32.28 16.13 24.15
CA ASP A 795 32.08 17.58 24.01
C ASP A 795 31.35 17.94 22.71
N THR A 796 31.63 17.22 21.62
CA THR A 796 30.93 17.40 20.34
C THR A 796 29.46 16.99 20.48
N TYR A 797 29.19 15.87 21.15
CA TYR A 797 27.83 15.42 21.41
C TYR A 797 27.05 16.42 22.28
N MET A 798 27.64 16.89 23.38
CA MET A 798 27.01 17.87 24.26
C MET A 798 26.74 19.19 23.57
N LYS A 799 27.64 19.63 22.69
CA LYS A 799 27.51 20.89 21.94
C LYS A 799 26.40 20.84 20.87
N TYR A 800 26.27 19.72 20.14
CA TYR A 800 25.44 19.70 18.94
C TYR A 800 24.24 18.73 18.97
N ARG A 801 24.26 17.71 19.85
CA ARG A 801 23.26 16.62 19.84
C ARG A 801 22.44 16.53 21.11
N PHE A 802 23.03 16.76 22.27
CA PHE A 802 22.33 16.57 23.55
C PHE A 802 21.02 17.38 23.63
N ASN A 803 21.07 18.72 23.52
CA ASN A 803 19.86 19.55 23.60
C ASN A 803 18.82 19.17 22.54
N TYR A 804 19.29 18.89 21.31
CA TYR A 804 18.42 18.47 20.20
C TYR A 804 17.64 17.19 20.52
N TYR A 805 18.32 16.13 20.98
CA TYR A 805 17.65 14.86 21.30
C TYR A 805 16.77 14.98 22.55
N ILE A 806 17.21 15.67 23.59
CA ILE A 806 16.36 15.86 24.77
C ILE A 806 15.06 16.56 24.38
N TYR A 807 15.12 17.63 23.57
CA TYR A 807 13.92 18.38 23.20
C TYR A 807 13.06 17.67 22.15
N HIS A 808 13.64 17.34 21.00
CA HIS A 808 12.89 16.85 19.83
C HIS A 808 12.62 15.34 19.86
N TRP A 809 13.32 14.56 20.67
CA TRP A 809 13.10 13.13 20.81
C TRP A 809 12.45 12.78 22.15
N TYR A 810 13.15 13.00 23.26
CA TYR A 810 12.70 12.53 24.57
C TYR A 810 11.49 13.30 25.11
N ILE A 811 11.58 14.63 25.19
CA ILE A 811 10.46 15.47 25.65
C ILE A 811 9.28 15.39 24.70
N ALA A 812 9.52 15.38 23.38
CA ALA A 812 8.45 15.22 22.39
C ALA A 812 7.66 13.91 22.59
N ARG A 813 8.33 12.79 22.93
CA ARG A 813 7.68 11.52 23.26
C ARG A 813 7.00 11.53 24.62
N LEU A 814 7.62 12.15 25.63
CA LEU A 814 7.00 12.34 26.95
C LEU A 814 5.71 13.18 26.85
N LYS A 815 5.65 14.18 25.98
CA LYS A 815 4.44 14.98 25.74
C LYS A 815 3.32 14.20 25.03
N ARG A 816 3.68 13.16 24.28
CA ARG A 816 2.71 12.25 23.62
C ARG A 816 2.20 11.15 24.54
N SER A 817 2.83 10.92 25.70
CA SER A 817 2.33 9.94 26.67
C SER A 817 1.04 10.48 27.30
N THR A 818 -0.07 9.78 27.11
CA THR A 818 -1.31 10.02 27.88
C THR A 818 -1.12 9.76 29.38
N LEU A 819 -0.03 9.07 29.75
CA LEU A 819 0.37 8.72 31.11
C LEU A 819 1.59 9.55 31.53
N HIS A 820 1.38 10.73 32.13
CA HIS A 820 2.42 11.45 32.88
C HIS A 820 2.60 10.86 34.27
N SER A 821 2.76 9.52 34.38
CA SER A 821 3.04 8.93 35.70
C SER A 821 4.37 9.44 36.22
N GLU A 822 4.46 9.58 37.53
CA GLU A 822 5.68 10.02 38.20
C GLU A 822 6.87 9.13 37.80
N GLU A 823 6.66 7.81 37.72
CA GLU A 823 7.71 6.85 37.34
C GLU A 823 8.23 7.10 35.92
N THR A 824 7.35 7.48 35.00
CA THR A 824 7.73 7.77 33.60
C THR A 824 8.58 9.02 33.52
N ILE A 825 8.23 10.07 34.29
CA ILE A 825 9.03 11.29 34.36
C ILE A 825 10.38 11.01 35.04
N GLN A 826 10.40 10.24 36.13
CA GLN A 826 11.63 9.82 36.80
C GLN A 826 12.58 9.05 35.86
N ALA A 827 12.05 8.13 35.05
CA ALA A 827 12.84 7.38 34.08
C ALA A 827 13.48 8.29 33.01
N PHE A 828 12.74 9.28 32.51
CA PHE A 828 13.31 10.31 31.64
C PHE A 828 14.39 11.14 32.35
N LEU A 829 14.17 11.56 33.60
CA LEU A 829 15.11 12.39 34.34
C LEU A 829 16.45 11.66 34.60
N ARG A 830 16.44 10.35 34.84
CA ARG A 830 17.67 9.55 34.94
C ARG A 830 18.56 9.66 33.70
N ILE A 831 17.96 9.67 32.50
CA ILE A 831 18.71 9.89 31.26
C ILE A 831 19.41 11.25 31.29
N VAL A 832 18.69 12.31 31.68
CA VAL A 832 19.25 13.67 31.75
C VAL A 832 20.37 13.75 32.80
N GLU A 833 20.20 13.10 33.94
CA GLU A 833 21.15 13.11 35.05
C GLU A 833 22.47 12.41 34.72
N ARG A 834 22.45 11.37 33.88
CA ARG A 834 23.68 10.72 33.38
C ARG A 834 24.61 11.66 32.63
N TYR A 835 24.08 12.77 32.11
CA TYR A 835 24.84 13.80 31.41
C TYR A 835 25.22 15.01 32.27
N ALA A 836 24.84 15.04 33.56
CA ALA A 836 24.94 16.24 34.39
C ALA A 836 26.39 16.73 34.62
N SER A 837 27.38 15.82 34.59
CA SER A 837 28.79 16.16 34.77
C SER A 837 29.44 16.82 33.56
N PHE A 838 28.79 16.81 32.39
CA PHE A 838 29.37 17.33 31.15
C PHE A 838 28.90 18.74 30.83
N LYS A 839 29.82 19.56 30.32
CA LYS A 839 29.52 20.94 29.92
C LYS A 839 28.64 20.94 28.66
N ARG A 840 27.55 21.72 28.67
CA ARG A 840 26.64 21.87 27.53
C ARG A 840 26.27 23.33 27.26
N PRO A 841 25.88 23.69 26.02
CA PRO A 841 25.38 25.03 25.70
C PRO A 841 24.18 25.39 26.58
N HIS A 842 24.12 26.66 27.01
CA HIS A 842 22.99 27.17 27.76
C HIS A 842 21.74 27.20 26.88
N ASP A 843 20.65 26.63 27.39
CA ASP A 843 19.33 26.61 26.75
C ASP A 843 18.29 26.82 27.84
N ALA A 844 17.84 28.08 27.98
CA ALA A 844 16.92 28.49 29.03
C ALA A 844 15.57 27.77 28.95
N THR A 845 15.09 27.51 27.73
CA THR A 845 13.82 26.81 27.49
C THR A 845 13.90 25.37 27.97
N LEU A 846 14.97 24.66 27.59
CA LEU A 846 15.17 23.28 28.00
C LEU A 846 15.35 23.15 29.51
N LEU A 847 16.11 24.06 30.13
CA LEU A 847 16.31 24.07 31.59
C LEU A 847 15.00 24.28 32.34
N LYS A 848 14.16 25.21 31.88
CA LYS A 848 12.83 25.48 32.46
C LYS A 848 11.93 24.24 32.38
N GLU A 849 11.91 23.55 31.24
CA GLU A 849 11.10 22.34 31.05
C GLU A 849 11.56 21.22 32.01
N ILE A 850 12.88 20.99 32.11
CA ILE A 850 13.44 19.97 33.01
C ILE A 850 13.13 20.31 34.48
N GLU A 851 13.26 21.57 34.89
CA GLU A 851 12.89 22.04 36.23
C GLU A 851 11.41 21.80 36.55
N GLN A 852 10.52 22.07 35.60
CA GLN A 852 9.09 21.81 35.76
C GLN A 852 8.81 20.31 35.94
N LEU A 853 9.46 19.45 35.16
CA LEU A 853 9.34 17.99 35.29
C LEU A 853 9.89 17.50 36.65
N LYS A 854 11.03 18.05 37.11
CA LYS A 854 11.57 17.74 38.45
C LYS A 854 10.64 18.12 39.59
N ARG A 855 9.92 19.25 39.47
CA ARG A 855 8.95 19.68 40.48
C ARG A 855 7.74 18.76 40.54
N LYS A 856 7.24 18.30 39.39
CA LYS A 856 6.09 17.35 39.30
C LYS A 856 6.35 15.99 39.95
N VAL A 857 7.61 15.60 40.10
CA VAL A 857 8.01 14.34 40.76
C VAL A 857 8.25 14.52 42.26
N LYS A 858 8.42 15.75 42.73
CA LYS A 858 8.62 16.05 44.16
C LYS A 858 7.33 16.43 44.89
N SER A 859 6.23 16.65 44.15
CA SER A 859 4.88 16.96 44.62
C SER A 859 4.03 15.71 44.64
#